data_AF-A0A1G1L285-F1
#
_entry.id   AF-A0A1G1L285-F1
#
_cell.length_a   1.000
_cell.length_b   1.000
_cell.length_c   1.000
_cell.angle_alpha   90.00
_cell.angle_beta   90.00
_cell.angle_gamma   90.00
#
_symmetry.space_group_name_H-M   'P 1'
#
loop_
_entity.id
_entity.type
_entity.pdbx_description
1 polymer ?
#
loop_
_entity_poly.entity_id
_entity_poly.type
_entity_poly.pdbx_seq_one_letter_code
_entity_poly.pdbx_strand_id
1 'polypeptide(L)'
;MKLERLTQIVLGRPKLVIGLVVAISIFFIAQFPKITIDTDPKHMLPATSPVRQYNDKVEKDFVLHPDVIVLGVVNTDGIFNPKTLTYVKDLTNAVRQIPGVIVRDVDSLSTVENVFSKEGELVVKPALGDIPQTTEELAVLRKSILDNSLFVGRFISSDGKAIAIFIPIETGANGKEIADKIRTLLPKNSGLNRFYLAGDPVARDTFGTEMFRQMGLFSPIAGLVMCIALWFMFRNGIVIIANMAAAMISIIWSMGGLIGLGFPVHIMSSMAPVFLMAIATDSVHIFNEFAFRLSEGQDKRRAILETMKVVGPPVFYSDITTAVGFAALATVTIVPVKIFGLVVAFGTLVILLLSFTFIPALLMLIPEKHILKLASAHGKGEKFSPSLLRLGRFCVEKAKPILLVGIVLFIVAMTGLMRIHVNNNMVHWFKFNSEVRTADRIMNKYLGGTSTAYLIVQTKNEGAVGDSAFLRQIESLQRELEKDPLIGKTFSLADYIKRANLIMHDNVPPFNRIPDSKQEVGQYLFLLQSAAKPRHLDNVVDFSLKTANIIIQLKSWDADVMKSVIDRANSFFASHPLSEETNFKPAGIAYFNMVWNHEVLWGMVNSFLWGLILVLILLVFQTRSFLWGILSFLPLLFTIALIYGVVGLIGKDFDMPVAVLSTLSLGMAIDFAIHFVGRFHQRYKEAPRKPEGDGLASYSQSHLKEALIWTVARPGKGIFLNAILFALGFAVMAFSALTPYITVGVFMAAIMILSSVMSVIYLPALIQLGHRKLIKEGGV
;
A
#
# COMPACT_ATOMS: atom_id res chain seq x y z
N MET A 1 -13.38 -39.90 -6.35
CA MET A 1 -13.81 -40.35 -7.69
C MET A 1 -13.34 -39.49 -8.87
N LYS A 2 -13.53 -38.16 -8.93
CA LYS A 2 -13.03 -37.35 -10.08
C LYS A 2 -11.51 -37.05 -10.04
N LEU A 3 -10.94 -36.71 -8.87
CA LEU A 3 -9.51 -36.39 -8.73
C LEU A 3 -8.58 -37.60 -8.92
N GLU A 4 -8.97 -38.78 -8.46
CA GLU A 4 -8.16 -40.01 -8.63
C GLU A 4 -8.00 -40.39 -10.12
N ARG A 5 -9.04 -40.18 -10.94
CA ARG A 5 -8.95 -40.39 -12.39
C ARG A 5 -7.95 -39.44 -13.04
N LEU A 6 -7.92 -38.18 -12.62
CA LEU A 6 -6.94 -37.20 -13.11
C LEU A 6 -5.52 -37.67 -12.79
N THR A 7 -5.25 -38.06 -11.53
CA THR A 7 -3.94 -38.58 -11.13
C THR A 7 -3.55 -39.83 -11.93
N GLN A 8 -4.49 -40.76 -12.18
CA GLN A 8 -4.21 -41.96 -12.99
C GLN A 8 -3.81 -41.63 -14.44
N ILE A 9 -4.48 -40.65 -15.07
CA ILE A 9 -4.15 -40.18 -16.43
C ILE A 9 -2.74 -39.57 -16.45
N VAL A 10 -2.44 -38.70 -15.48
CA VAL A 10 -1.15 -38.03 -15.34
C VAL A 10 -0.02 -39.04 -15.21
N LEU A 11 -0.20 -40.07 -14.37
CA LEU A 11 0.78 -41.13 -14.17
C LEU A 11 1.01 -42.00 -15.42
N GLY A 12 0.03 -42.08 -16.33
CA GLY A 12 0.16 -42.81 -17.59
C GLY A 12 0.97 -42.07 -18.66
N ARG A 13 1.04 -40.73 -18.61
CA ARG A 13 1.73 -39.90 -19.61
C ARG A 13 2.53 -38.73 -18.99
N PRO A 14 3.46 -38.99 -18.06
CA PRO A 14 4.14 -37.93 -17.30
C PRO A 14 4.97 -36.98 -18.17
N LYS A 15 5.62 -37.49 -19.23
CA LYS A 15 6.41 -36.65 -20.16
C LYS A 15 5.55 -35.67 -20.95
N LEU A 16 4.34 -36.06 -21.33
CA LEU A 16 3.40 -35.20 -22.06
C LEU A 16 2.91 -34.06 -21.16
N VAL A 17 2.60 -34.36 -19.90
CA VAL A 17 2.17 -33.35 -18.92
C VAL A 17 3.26 -32.30 -18.73
N ILE A 18 4.52 -32.71 -18.52
CA ILE A 18 5.64 -31.77 -18.39
C ILE A 18 5.85 -30.96 -19.67
N GLY A 19 5.81 -31.60 -20.84
CA GLY A 19 5.93 -30.90 -22.13
C GLY A 19 4.86 -29.82 -22.32
N LEU A 20 3.62 -30.09 -21.94
CA LEU A 20 2.51 -29.14 -22.01
C LEU A 20 2.69 -27.98 -21.01
N VAL A 21 3.13 -28.26 -19.79
CA VAL A 21 3.45 -27.23 -18.79
C VAL A 21 4.56 -26.30 -19.28
N VAL A 22 5.62 -26.86 -19.89
CA VAL A 22 6.72 -26.07 -20.47
C VAL A 22 6.23 -25.21 -21.63
N ALA A 23 5.44 -25.76 -22.54
CA ALA A 23 4.89 -25.02 -23.68
C ALA A 23 4.02 -23.82 -23.25
N ILE A 24 3.13 -24.02 -22.28
CA ILE A 24 2.30 -22.93 -21.73
C ILE A 24 3.17 -21.90 -20.99
N SER A 25 4.21 -22.35 -20.28
CA SER A 25 5.14 -21.44 -19.61
C SER A 25 5.87 -20.52 -20.61
N ILE A 26 6.31 -21.06 -21.76
CA ILE A 26 6.93 -20.26 -22.82
C ILE A 26 5.96 -19.19 -23.35
N PHE A 27 4.69 -19.53 -23.53
CA PHE A 27 3.65 -18.57 -23.96
C PHE A 27 3.50 -17.38 -23.00
N PHE A 28 3.50 -17.64 -21.68
CA PHE A 28 3.40 -16.58 -20.67
C PHE A 28 4.70 -15.79 -20.51
N ILE A 29 5.87 -16.44 -20.61
CA ILE A 29 7.17 -15.76 -20.63
C ILE A 29 7.23 -14.73 -21.77
N ALA A 30 6.70 -15.08 -22.95
CA ALA A 30 6.69 -14.19 -24.11
C ALA A 30 5.90 -12.87 -23.89
N GLN A 31 5.09 -12.76 -22.83
CA GLN A 31 4.37 -11.52 -22.50
C GLN A 31 5.23 -10.54 -21.69
N PHE A 32 6.25 -10.98 -20.96
CA PHE A 32 7.04 -10.13 -20.05
C PHE A 32 7.65 -8.87 -20.68
N PRO A 33 8.09 -8.86 -21.95
CA PRO A 33 8.59 -7.63 -22.59
C PRO A 33 7.57 -6.48 -22.67
N LYS A 34 6.27 -6.77 -22.50
CA LYS A 34 5.18 -5.76 -22.54
C LYS A 34 4.89 -5.13 -21.18
N ILE A 35 5.72 -5.39 -20.17
CA ILE A 35 5.50 -4.90 -18.80
C ILE A 35 5.41 -3.37 -18.76
N THR A 36 4.35 -2.86 -18.15
CA THR A 36 4.17 -1.44 -17.84
C THR A 36 4.02 -1.27 -16.33
N ILE A 37 4.45 -0.13 -15.81
CA ILE A 37 4.42 0.19 -14.37
C ILE A 37 3.56 1.43 -14.20
N ASP A 38 2.63 1.39 -13.26
CA ASP A 38 1.76 2.52 -12.95
C ASP A 38 1.94 2.92 -11.48
N THR A 39 2.35 4.18 -11.31
CA THR A 39 2.72 4.80 -10.04
C THR A 39 1.77 5.90 -9.63
N ASP A 40 0.80 6.29 -10.47
CA ASP A 40 -0.06 7.43 -10.24
C ASP A 40 -1.11 7.16 -9.14
N PRO A 41 -1.12 7.92 -8.03
CA PRO A 41 -2.16 7.80 -7.01
C PRO A 41 -3.58 7.99 -7.56
N LYS A 42 -3.77 8.83 -8.59
CA LYS A 42 -5.08 9.02 -9.26
C LYS A 42 -5.61 7.72 -9.87
N HIS A 43 -4.72 6.83 -10.31
CA HIS A 43 -5.09 5.54 -10.90
C HIS A 43 -5.47 4.48 -9.85
N MET A 44 -5.33 4.79 -8.55
CA MET A 44 -5.85 3.92 -7.50
C MET A 44 -7.39 3.90 -7.47
N LEU A 45 -8.03 4.99 -7.92
CA LEU A 45 -9.47 5.06 -8.13
C LEU A 45 -9.83 4.86 -9.61
N PRO A 46 -11.01 4.28 -9.92
CA PRO A 46 -11.47 4.12 -11.29
C PRO A 46 -11.58 5.46 -12.04
N ALA A 47 -11.42 5.43 -13.36
CA ALA A 47 -11.59 6.61 -14.23
C ALA A 47 -13.01 7.22 -14.17
N THR A 48 -14.00 6.43 -13.76
CA THR A 48 -15.39 6.87 -13.55
C THR A 48 -15.61 7.54 -12.19
N SER A 49 -14.60 7.62 -11.33
CA SER A 49 -14.73 8.20 -10.00
C SER A 49 -15.03 9.71 -10.07
N PRO A 50 -16.09 10.20 -9.38
CA PRO A 50 -16.46 11.61 -9.42
C PRO A 50 -15.34 12.56 -8.98
N VAL A 51 -14.55 12.19 -7.96
CA VAL A 51 -13.45 13.03 -7.47
C VAL A 51 -12.32 13.15 -8.50
N ARG A 52 -12.06 12.08 -9.27
CA ARG A 52 -11.05 12.09 -10.32
C ARG A 52 -11.48 13.00 -11.48
N GLN A 53 -12.69 12.80 -11.99
CA GLN A 53 -13.24 13.62 -13.07
C GLN A 53 -13.35 15.09 -12.69
N TYR A 54 -13.76 15.38 -11.45
CA TYR A 54 -13.87 16.74 -10.96
C TYR A 54 -12.50 17.42 -10.81
N ASN A 55 -11.50 16.73 -10.25
CA ASN A 55 -10.15 17.28 -10.16
C ASN A 55 -9.53 17.53 -11.54
N ASP A 56 -9.68 16.58 -12.47
CA ASP A 56 -9.16 16.73 -13.84
C ASP A 56 -9.83 17.92 -14.56
N LYS A 57 -11.12 18.16 -14.28
CA LYS A 57 -11.83 19.36 -14.76
C LYS A 57 -11.27 20.64 -14.14
N VAL A 58 -11.10 20.69 -12.82
CA VAL A 58 -10.56 21.88 -12.12
C VAL A 58 -9.14 22.19 -12.61
N GLU A 59 -8.30 21.18 -12.79
CA GLU A 59 -6.95 21.34 -13.33
C GLU A 59 -6.97 21.96 -14.73
N LYS A 60 -7.93 21.55 -15.58
CA LYS A 60 -8.10 22.11 -16.92
C LYS A 60 -8.67 23.53 -16.90
N ASP A 61 -9.71 23.78 -16.11
CA ASP A 61 -10.42 25.06 -16.04
C ASP A 61 -9.52 26.19 -15.53
N PHE A 62 -8.61 25.88 -14.60
CA PHE A 62 -7.65 26.83 -14.02
C PHE A 62 -6.22 26.65 -14.55
N VAL A 63 -6.02 25.85 -15.61
CA VAL A 63 -4.70 25.66 -16.26
C VAL A 63 -3.59 25.23 -15.27
N LEU A 64 -3.97 24.44 -14.26
CA LEU A 64 -3.10 24.02 -13.17
C LEU A 64 -2.20 22.86 -13.61
N HIS A 65 -0.94 22.92 -13.20
CA HIS A 65 -0.02 21.80 -13.34
C HIS A 65 -0.01 21.00 -12.03
N PRO A 66 -0.59 19.79 -11.98
CA PRO A 66 -0.59 18.98 -10.77
C PRO A 66 0.80 18.40 -10.45
N ASP A 67 1.59 18.11 -11.49
CA ASP A 67 2.90 17.49 -11.37
C ASP A 67 4.00 18.56 -11.35
N VAL A 68 4.34 19.00 -10.13
CA VAL A 68 5.38 20.02 -9.90
C VAL A 68 6.49 19.45 -9.03
N ILE A 69 7.70 19.47 -9.56
CA ILE A 69 8.92 19.25 -8.78
C ILE A 69 9.28 20.55 -8.09
N VAL A 70 9.63 20.48 -6.81
CA VAL A 70 10.08 21.64 -6.03
C VAL A 70 11.52 21.42 -5.61
N LEU A 71 12.40 22.29 -6.10
CA LEU A 71 13.81 22.33 -5.69
C LEU A 71 13.98 23.43 -4.63
N GLY A 72 14.17 23.02 -3.38
CA GLY A 72 14.51 23.90 -2.27
C GLY A 72 16.03 24.07 -2.13
N VAL A 73 16.49 25.31 -1.98
CA VAL A 73 17.87 25.65 -1.60
C VAL A 73 17.84 26.28 -0.22
N VAL A 74 18.53 25.69 0.74
CA VAL A 74 18.61 26.16 2.13
C VAL A 74 20.03 26.59 2.45
N ASN A 75 20.18 27.80 2.96
CA ASN A 75 21.44 28.35 3.45
C ASN A 75 21.22 28.93 4.86
N THR A 76 21.96 28.41 5.85
CA THR A 76 21.81 28.80 7.26
C THR A 76 22.14 30.27 7.52
N ASP A 77 22.99 30.86 6.69
CA ASP A 77 23.48 32.24 6.81
C ASP A 77 22.63 33.21 5.99
N GLY A 78 21.66 32.71 5.22
CA GLY A 78 20.74 33.48 4.40
C GLY A 78 20.99 33.33 2.89
N ILE A 79 19.91 33.44 2.12
CA ILE A 79 19.92 33.30 0.65
C ILE A 79 20.28 34.59 -0.08
N PHE A 80 20.21 35.74 0.58
CA PHE A 80 20.49 37.07 0.00
C PHE A 80 22.00 37.34 -0.05
N ASN A 81 22.71 36.54 -0.82
CA ASN A 81 24.12 36.74 -1.13
C ASN A 81 24.36 36.46 -2.62
N PRO A 82 25.35 37.11 -3.27
CA PRO A 82 25.53 37.01 -4.71
C PRO A 82 25.76 35.56 -5.17
N LYS A 83 26.48 34.76 -4.39
CA LYS A 83 26.77 33.35 -4.72
C LYS A 83 25.51 32.50 -4.79
N THR A 84 24.65 32.55 -3.77
CA THR A 84 23.40 31.78 -3.75
C THR A 84 22.41 32.25 -4.83
N LEU A 85 22.29 33.56 -5.04
CA LEU A 85 21.42 34.11 -6.09
C LEU A 85 21.90 33.72 -7.51
N THR A 86 23.22 33.69 -7.73
CA THR A 86 23.82 33.18 -8.98
C THR A 86 23.46 31.73 -9.19
N TYR A 87 23.65 30.88 -8.18
CA TYR A 87 23.29 29.47 -8.29
C TYR A 87 21.83 29.26 -8.63
N VAL A 88 20.92 30.01 -8.02
CA VAL A 88 19.49 29.91 -8.31
C VAL A 88 19.21 30.28 -9.76
N LYS A 89 19.74 31.41 -10.25
CA LYS A 89 19.55 31.87 -11.63
C LYS A 89 20.10 30.86 -12.65
N ASP A 90 21.31 30.37 -12.43
CA ASP A 90 21.96 29.40 -13.31
C ASP A 90 21.22 28.05 -13.31
N LEU A 91 20.83 27.56 -12.14
CA LEU A 91 20.05 26.34 -12.01
C LEU A 91 18.69 26.48 -12.70
N THR A 92 17.97 27.59 -12.52
CA THR A 92 16.70 27.81 -13.21
C THR A 92 16.87 27.75 -14.74
N ASN A 93 17.92 28.35 -15.28
CA ASN A 93 18.20 28.31 -16.71
C ASN A 93 18.60 26.90 -17.20
N ALA A 94 19.37 26.16 -16.41
CA ALA A 94 19.77 24.79 -16.75
C ALA A 94 18.59 23.81 -16.69
N VAL A 95 17.73 23.93 -15.67
CA VAL A 95 16.54 23.08 -15.51
C VAL A 95 15.56 23.25 -16.67
N ARG A 96 15.42 24.47 -17.19
CA ARG A 96 14.61 24.77 -18.37
C ARG A 96 15.04 24.05 -19.64
N GLN A 97 16.25 23.49 -19.68
CA GLN A 97 16.77 22.73 -20.82
C GLN A 97 16.50 21.23 -20.69
N ILE A 98 15.94 20.76 -19.57
CA ILE A 98 15.66 19.34 -19.35
C ILE A 98 14.40 18.94 -20.12
N PRO A 99 14.45 17.91 -21.00
CA PRO A 99 13.26 17.39 -21.66
C PRO A 99 12.20 16.91 -20.68
N GLY A 100 10.93 17.23 -20.95
CA GLY A 100 9.79 16.93 -20.08
C GLY A 100 9.50 18.01 -19.03
N VAL A 101 10.31 19.07 -18.92
CA VAL A 101 10.01 20.25 -18.11
C VAL A 101 9.20 21.25 -18.93
N ILE A 102 8.13 21.79 -18.33
CA ILE A 102 7.32 22.84 -18.97
C ILE A 102 8.05 24.19 -18.83
N VAL A 103 8.96 24.44 -19.77
CA VAL A 103 9.95 25.53 -19.75
C VAL A 103 9.37 26.91 -19.39
N ARG A 104 8.19 27.22 -19.94
CA ARG A 104 7.55 28.54 -19.79
C ARG A 104 7.05 28.80 -18.36
N ASP A 105 6.83 27.74 -17.60
CA ASP A 105 6.18 27.77 -16.27
C ASP A 105 7.15 27.40 -15.13
N VAL A 106 8.46 27.33 -15.42
CA VAL A 106 9.47 27.18 -14.36
C VAL A 106 9.56 28.51 -13.59
N ASP A 107 9.08 28.49 -12.35
CA ASP A 107 8.99 29.65 -11.47
C ASP A 107 10.09 29.61 -10.39
N SER A 108 10.85 30.70 -10.33
CA SER A 108 11.90 30.99 -9.36
C SER A 108 11.95 32.51 -9.14
N LEU A 109 12.76 33.01 -8.22
CA LEU A 109 12.95 34.48 -8.13
C LEU A 109 13.47 35.10 -9.44
N SER A 110 14.23 34.37 -10.24
CA SER A 110 14.76 34.88 -11.51
C SER A 110 13.73 34.94 -12.64
N THR A 111 12.54 34.36 -12.44
CA THR A 111 11.55 34.15 -13.50
C THR A 111 10.13 34.53 -13.11
N VAL A 112 9.83 34.53 -11.81
CA VAL A 112 8.57 35.01 -11.24
C VAL A 112 8.51 36.52 -11.42
N GLU A 113 7.36 36.98 -11.89
CA GLU A 113 7.11 38.38 -12.14
C GLU A 113 6.80 39.10 -10.83
N ASN A 114 7.44 40.26 -10.63
CA ASN A 114 7.10 41.22 -9.61
C ASN A 114 6.56 42.47 -10.29
N VAL A 115 5.51 43.02 -9.70
CA VAL A 115 4.84 44.22 -10.19
C VAL A 115 5.38 45.41 -9.41
N PHE A 116 5.72 46.48 -10.12
CA PHE A 116 6.19 47.75 -9.58
C PHE A 116 5.36 48.89 -10.16
N SER A 117 5.24 49.98 -9.42
CA SER A 117 4.72 51.25 -9.96
C SER A 117 5.91 52.10 -10.33
N LYS A 118 5.89 52.65 -11.53
CA LYS A 118 6.81 53.72 -11.94
C LYS A 118 5.99 54.78 -12.67
N GLU A 119 5.95 56.00 -12.11
CA GLU A 119 5.26 57.15 -12.73
C GLU A 119 3.76 56.89 -13.04
N GLY A 120 3.10 56.04 -12.23
CA GLY A 120 1.67 55.69 -12.42
C GLY A 120 1.41 54.54 -13.39
N GLU A 121 2.45 53.95 -13.99
CA GLU A 121 2.35 52.73 -14.80
C GLU A 121 2.77 51.48 -14.00
N LEU A 122 2.07 50.36 -14.24
CA LEU A 122 2.49 49.05 -13.74
C LEU A 122 3.57 48.46 -14.63
N VAL A 123 4.77 48.35 -14.06
CA VAL A 123 5.92 47.72 -14.71
C VAL A 123 6.09 46.32 -14.15
N VAL A 124 6.04 45.32 -15.02
CA VAL A 124 6.22 43.90 -14.67
C VAL A 124 7.61 43.45 -15.08
N LYS A 125 8.40 43.01 -14.10
CA LYS A 125 9.78 42.50 -14.32
C LYS A 125 10.06 41.31 -13.41
N PRO A 126 11.03 40.45 -13.74
CA PRO A 126 11.46 39.39 -12.83
C PRO A 126 11.83 39.92 -11.44
N ALA A 127 11.46 39.19 -10.38
CA ALA A 127 11.77 39.57 -9.00
C ALA A 127 13.29 39.68 -8.74
N LEU A 128 14.08 38.85 -9.42
CA LEU A 128 15.53 38.90 -9.48
C LEU A 128 15.96 39.10 -10.94
N GLY A 129 16.36 40.31 -11.29
CA GLY A 129 16.95 40.63 -12.59
C GLY A 129 18.45 40.31 -12.62
N ASP A 130 19.27 41.35 -12.57
CA ASP A 130 20.72 41.22 -12.40
C ASP A 130 21.09 40.89 -10.96
N ILE A 131 22.25 40.26 -10.79
CA ILE A 131 22.70 39.79 -9.48
C ILE A 131 23.33 40.97 -8.74
N PRO A 132 22.73 41.41 -7.60
CA PRO A 132 23.29 42.49 -6.81
C PRO A 132 24.72 42.19 -6.38
N GLN A 133 25.62 43.18 -6.51
CA GLN A 133 27.02 43.03 -6.11
C GLN A 133 27.33 43.78 -4.81
N THR A 134 26.56 44.82 -4.49
CA THR A 134 26.77 45.65 -3.30
C THR A 134 25.82 45.25 -2.17
N THR A 135 26.24 45.51 -0.92
CA THR A 135 25.42 45.27 0.27
C THR A 135 24.12 46.07 0.24
N GLU A 136 24.14 47.28 -0.33
CA GLU A 136 22.99 48.16 -0.46
C GLU A 136 21.97 47.62 -1.45
N GLU A 137 22.40 47.18 -2.63
CA GLU A 137 21.53 46.52 -3.62
C GLU A 137 20.91 45.24 -3.07
N LEU A 138 21.68 44.44 -2.32
CA LEU A 138 21.17 43.24 -1.66
C LEU A 138 20.13 43.57 -0.58
N ALA A 139 20.32 44.65 0.17
CA ALA A 139 19.36 45.11 1.17
C ALA A 139 18.05 45.58 0.52
N VAL A 140 18.13 46.30 -0.61
CA VAL A 140 16.96 46.72 -1.40
C VAL A 140 16.21 45.51 -1.95
N LEU A 141 16.93 44.55 -2.56
CA LEU A 141 16.33 43.32 -3.06
C LEU A 141 15.66 42.53 -1.94
N ARG A 142 16.35 42.36 -0.81
CA ARG A 142 15.83 41.67 0.37
C ARG A 142 14.54 42.29 0.85
N LYS A 143 14.50 43.62 0.98
CA LYS A 143 13.29 44.34 1.39
C LYS A 143 12.16 44.16 0.38
N SER A 144 12.41 44.41 -0.91
CA SER A 144 11.42 44.28 -1.97
C SER A 144 10.74 42.91 -2.01
N ILE A 145 11.53 41.87 -1.78
CA ILE A 145 11.09 40.49 -1.82
C ILE A 145 10.36 40.08 -0.53
N LEU A 146 10.88 40.43 0.65
CA LEU A 146 10.27 40.06 1.93
C LEU A 146 9.01 40.89 2.24
N ASP A 147 8.87 42.08 1.67
CA ASP A 147 7.66 42.90 1.75
C ASP A 147 6.53 42.38 0.82
N ASN A 148 6.84 41.43 -0.08
CA ASN A 148 5.85 40.83 -0.97
C ASN A 148 5.29 39.52 -0.40
N SER A 149 4.07 39.58 0.12
CA SER A 149 3.36 38.43 0.70
C SER A 149 3.05 37.31 -0.29
N LEU A 150 3.11 37.56 -1.60
CA LEU A 150 2.97 36.52 -2.64
C LEU A 150 4.25 35.67 -2.78
N PHE A 151 5.40 36.19 -2.33
CA PHE A 151 6.68 35.49 -2.38
C PHE A 151 7.00 34.78 -1.07
N VAL A 152 6.76 35.45 0.06
CA VAL A 152 7.04 34.90 1.39
C VAL A 152 6.13 33.70 1.69
N GLY A 153 6.75 32.60 2.12
CA GLY A 153 6.09 31.32 2.36
C GLY A 153 5.99 30.44 1.10
N ARG A 154 6.02 31.01 -0.11
CA ARG A 154 5.92 30.22 -1.35
C ARG A 154 7.28 30.01 -2.03
N PHE A 155 7.95 31.10 -2.38
CA PHE A 155 9.24 31.09 -3.07
C PHE A 155 10.41 31.29 -2.10
N ILE A 156 10.18 31.95 -0.96
CA ILE A 156 11.22 32.24 0.04
C ILE A 156 10.65 32.07 1.44
N SER A 157 11.47 31.58 2.36
CA SER A 157 11.12 31.51 3.78
C SER A 157 11.07 32.88 4.45
N SER A 158 10.23 33.06 5.46
CA SER A 158 10.10 34.32 6.20
C SER A 158 11.40 34.80 6.85
N ASP A 159 12.31 33.88 7.20
CA ASP A 159 13.64 34.18 7.75
C ASP A 159 14.72 34.45 6.67
N GLY A 160 14.38 34.34 5.38
CA GLY A 160 15.30 34.55 4.27
C GLY A 160 16.42 33.50 4.17
N LYS A 161 16.21 32.29 4.69
CA LYS A 161 17.17 31.18 4.67
C LYS A 161 16.91 30.11 3.63
N ALA A 162 15.71 30.06 3.06
CA ALA A 162 15.35 29.10 2.03
C ALA A 162 14.73 29.79 0.81
N ILE A 163 14.97 29.21 -0.36
CA ILE A 163 14.39 29.60 -1.63
C ILE A 163 13.92 28.36 -2.40
N ALA A 164 12.81 28.46 -3.10
CA ALA A 164 12.22 27.39 -3.89
C ALA A 164 12.21 27.71 -5.39
N ILE A 165 12.41 26.68 -6.20
CA ILE A 165 12.18 26.68 -7.65
C ILE A 165 11.08 25.66 -7.92
N PHE A 166 9.98 26.08 -8.52
CA PHE A 166 8.87 25.23 -8.93
C PHE A 166 9.05 24.86 -10.40
N ILE A 167 9.06 23.57 -10.66
CA ILE A 167 9.45 22.96 -11.95
C ILE A 167 8.29 22.06 -12.37
N PRO A 168 7.27 22.60 -13.05
CA PRO A 168 6.18 21.80 -13.61
C PRO A 168 6.72 20.91 -14.74
N ILE A 169 6.19 19.68 -14.80
CA ILE A 169 6.58 18.69 -15.80
C ILE A 169 5.39 18.29 -16.68
N GLU A 170 5.68 17.86 -17.90
CA GLU A 170 4.66 17.42 -18.85
C GLU A 170 3.95 16.16 -18.36
N THR A 171 2.67 16.02 -18.70
CA THR A 171 1.89 14.82 -18.37
C THR A 171 2.56 13.57 -18.94
N GLY A 172 2.87 12.61 -18.06
CA GLY A 172 3.56 11.37 -18.43
C GLY A 172 5.10 11.45 -18.41
N ALA A 173 5.69 12.61 -18.13
CA ALA A 173 7.12 12.73 -17.86
C ALA A 173 7.46 12.07 -16.52
N ASN A 174 8.64 11.43 -16.44
CA ASN A 174 9.09 10.76 -15.23
C ASN A 174 9.78 11.74 -14.28
N GLY A 175 9.13 12.03 -13.15
CA GLY A 175 9.61 12.95 -12.12
C GLY A 175 10.93 12.54 -11.48
N LYS A 176 11.19 11.24 -11.33
CA LYS A 176 12.47 10.73 -10.82
C LYS A 176 13.60 10.98 -11.82
N GLU A 177 13.40 10.69 -13.10
CA GLU A 177 14.42 10.92 -14.12
C GLU A 177 14.78 12.40 -14.24
N ILE A 178 13.78 13.28 -14.20
CA ILE A 178 13.99 14.73 -14.18
C ILE A 178 14.72 15.15 -12.90
N ALA A 179 14.30 14.65 -11.73
CA ALA A 179 14.98 14.92 -10.47
C ALA A 179 16.44 14.45 -10.47
N ASP A 180 16.74 13.27 -11.02
CA ASP A 180 18.10 12.76 -11.16
C ASP A 180 18.93 13.64 -12.10
N LYS A 181 18.37 14.10 -13.23
CA LYS A 181 19.03 15.09 -14.10
C LYS A 181 19.30 16.40 -13.36
N ILE A 182 18.34 16.92 -12.58
CA ILE A 182 18.55 18.11 -11.76
C ILE A 182 19.69 17.89 -10.77
N ARG A 183 19.78 16.72 -10.13
CA ARG A 183 20.89 16.38 -9.21
C ARG A 183 22.25 16.42 -9.88
N THR A 184 22.35 16.00 -11.14
CA THR A 184 23.63 16.09 -11.89
C THR A 184 24.07 17.52 -12.17
N LEU A 185 23.14 18.48 -12.17
CA LEU A 185 23.43 19.91 -12.34
C LEU A 185 23.84 20.58 -11.02
N LEU A 186 23.62 19.93 -9.87
CA LEU A 186 23.95 20.52 -8.58
C LEU A 186 25.48 20.59 -8.37
N PRO A 187 26.02 21.73 -7.90
CA PRO A 187 27.45 21.90 -7.72
C PRO A 187 27.98 20.97 -6.61
N LYS A 188 29.08 20.24 -6.89
CA LYS A 188 29.72 19.34 -5.92
C LYS A 188 30.27 20.08 -4.68
N ASN A 189 30.65 21.35 -4.83
CA ASN A 189 31.13 22.24 -3.76
C ASN A 189 30.18 23.43 -3.58
N SER A 190 29.06 23.20 -2.92
CA SER A 190 28.01 24.23 -2.72
C SER A 190 28.16 25.08 -1.45
N GLY A 191 29.26 24.90 -0.70
CA GLY A 191 29.51 25.59 0.57
C GLY A 191 28.43 25.25 1.61
N LEU A 192 27.72 26.27 2.10
CA LEU A 192 26.62 26.12 3.06
C LEU A 192 25.26 25.84 2.39
N ASN A 193 25.16 25.94 1.06
CA ASN A 193 23.91 25.67 0.35
C ASN A 193 23.63 24.17 0.33
N ARG A 194 22.45 23.80 0.85
CA ARG A 194 21.91 22.43 0.81
C ARG A 194 20.71 22.42 -0.13
N PHE A 195 20.63 21.40 -0.97
CA PHE A 195 19.59 21.24 -1.98
C PHE A 195 18.65 20.10 -1.61
N TYR A 196 17.35 20.31 -1.79
CA TYR A 196 16.31 19.35 -1.47
C TYR A 196 15.32 19.29 -2.64
N LEU A 197 15.10 18.10 -3.19
CA LEU A 197 14.11 17.87 -4.24
C LEU A 197 12.90 17.17 -3.63
N ALA A 198 11.76 17.83 -3.69
CA ALA A 198 10.47 17.27 -3.27
C ALA A 198 9.41 17.54 -4.34
N GLY A 199 8.16 17.27 -3.99
CA GLY A 199 7.01 17.32 -4.89
C GLY A 199 6.48 15.92 -5.19
N ASP A 200 5.20 15.88 -5.55
CA ASP A 200 4.50 14.63 -5.86
C ASP A 200 5.23 13.76 -6.91
N PRO A 201 5.62 14.28 -8.10
CA PRO A 201 6.21 13.44 -9.14
C PRO A 201 7.56 12.84 -8.73
N VAL A 202 8.34 13.54 -7.88
CA VAL A 202 9.59 12.99 -7.32
C VAL A 202 9.29 11.81 -6.41
N ALA A 203 8.34 11.95 -5.48
CA ALA A 203 7.97 10.89 -4.55
C ALA A 203 7.37 9.69 -5.29
N ARG A 204 6.40 9.95 -6.18
CA ARG A 204 5.66 8.96 -6.97
C ARG A 204 6.57 8.09 -7.84
N ASP A 205 7.44 8.69 -8.64
CA ASP A 205 8.24 7.93 -9.61
C ASP A 205 9.51 7.33 -8.99
N THR A 206 10.00 7.93 -7.90
CA THR A 206 11.01 7.28 -7.03
C THR A 206 10.43 6.03 -6.41
N PHE A 207 9.18 6.10 -5.94
CA PHE A 207 8.47 4.95 -5.39
C PHE A 207 8.30 3.83 -6.43
N GLY A 208 7.87 4.15 -7.66
CA GLY A 208 7.75 3.17 -8.74
C GLY A 208 9.06 2.49 -9.13
N THR A 209 10.12 3.27 -9.27
CA THR A 209 11.45 2.73 -9.60
C THR A 209 11.95 1.83 -8.48
N GLU A 210 11.79 2.26 -7.23
CA GLU A 210 12.20 1.46 -6.08
C GLU A 210 11.35 0.20 -5.98
N MET A 211 10.04 0.26 -6.20
CA MET A 211 9.16 -0.91 -6.24
C MET A 211 9.64 -1.97 -7.24
N PHE A 212 10.02 -1.58 -8.46
CA PHE A 212 10.55 -2.51 -9.46
C PHE A 212 11.88 -3.13 -9.02
N ARG A 213 12.79 -2.31 -8.46
CA ARG A 213 14.06 -2.78 -7.89
C ARG A 213 13.84 -3.76 -6.75
N GLN A 214 12.86 -3.48 -5.89
CA GLN A 214 12.49 -4.31 -4.75
C GLN A 214 11.88 -5.64 -5.20
N MET A 215 11.01 -5.64 -6.21
CA MET A 215 10.49 -6.86 -6.84
C MET A 215 11.63 -7.76 -7.37
N GLY A 216 12.54 -7.18 -8.15
CA GLY A 216 13.68 -7.89 -8.74
C GLY A 216 14.70 -8.40 -7.72
N LEU A 217 14.80 -7.77 -6.54
CA LEU A 217 15.74 -8.15 -5.49
C LEU A 217 15.14 -9.11 -4.47
N PHE A 218 13.97 -8.77 -3.90
CA PHE A 218 13.40 -9.49 -2.76
C PHE A 218 12.70 -10.78 -3.15
N SER A 219 12.13 -10.89 -4.36
CA SER A 219 11.55 -12.17 -4.81
C SER A 219 12.62 -13.27 -4.92
N PRO A 220 13.77 -13.07 -5.59
CA PRO A 220 14.84 -14.08 -5.60
C PRO A 220 15.40 -14.40 -4.21
N ILE A 221 15.60 -13.39 -3.35
CA ILE A 221 16.11 -13.62 -1.99
C ILE A 221 15.10 -14.42 -1.16
N ALA A 222 13.80 -14.09 -1.22
CA ALA A 222 12.77 -14.87 -0.56
C ALA A 222 12.76 -16.32 -1.06
N GLY A 223 12.86 -16.53 -2.38
CA GLY A 223 13.00 -17.85 -2.99
C GLY A 223 14.22 -18.62 -2.46
N LEU A 224 15.38 -17.96 -2.36
CA LEU A 224 16.60 -18.54 -1.79
C LEU A 224 16.42 -18.92 -0.32
N VAL A 225 15.84 -18.04 0.50
CA VAL A 225 15.57 -18.30 1.91
C VAL A 225 14.61 -19.48 2.07
N MET A 226 13.56 -19.57 1.25
CA MET A 226 12.66 -20.72 1.22
C MET A 226 13.37 -22.00 0.75
N CYS A 227 14.27 -21.93 -0.23
CA CYS A 227 15.08 -23.08 -0.63
C CYS A 227 15.93 -23.59 0.53
N ILE A 228 16.58 -22.69 1.28
CA ILE A 228 17.38 -23.03 2.46
C ILE A 228 16.51 -23.65 3.55
N ALA A 229 15.34 -23.07 3.84
CA ALA A 229 14.42 -23.61 4.83
C ALA A 229 13.90 -25.02 4.42
N LEU A 230 13.50 -25.20 3.16
CA LEU A 230 13.11 -26.51 2.62
C LEU A 230 14.28 -27.51 2.63
N TRP A 231 15.52 -27.05 2.43
CA TRP A 231 16.71 -27.89 2.57
C TRP A 231 16.88 -28.41 3.99
N PHE A 232 16.70 -27.58 5.01
CA PHE A 232 16.73 -28.05 6.40
C PHE A 232 15.62 -29.04 6.72
N MET A 233 14.45 -28.89 6.09
CA MET A 233 13.28 -29.74 6.35
C MET A 233 13.37 -31.10 5.65
N PHE A 234 13.79 -31.14 4.38
CA PHE A 234 13.79 -32.36 3.57
C PHE A 234 15.17 -32.96 3.30
N ARG A 235 16.22 -32.15 3.38
CA ARG A 235 17.61 -32.51 3.00
C ARG A 235 17.69 -33.17 1.62
N ASN A 236 16.81 -32.75 0.70
CA ASN A 236 16.69 -33.33 -0.63
C ASN A 236 16.50 -32.25 -1.69
N GLY A 237 17.53 -32.04 -2.52
CA GLY A 237 17.52 -31.05 -3.59
C GLY A 237 16.39 -31.21 -4.59
N ILE A 238 15.94 -32.45 -4.85
CA ILE A 238 14.89 -32.71 -5.86
C ILE A 238 13.54 -32.18 -5.39
N VAL A 239 13.18 -32.38 -4.12
CA VAL A 239 11.91 -31.87 -3.56
C VAL A 239 11.90 -30.34 -3.53
N ILE A 240 13.05 -29.75 -3.21
CA ILE A 240 13.19 -28.29 -3.20
C ILE A 240 13.01 -27.74 -4.62
N ILE A 241 13.72 -28.29 -5.60
CA ILE A 241 13.61 -27.87 -7.00
C ILE A 241 12.19 -28.10 -7.52
N ALA A 242 11.57 -29.24 -7.20
CA ALA A 242 10.20 -29.55 -7.60
C ALA A 242 9.18 -28.52 -7.08
N ASN A 243 9.26 -28.20 -5.79
CA ASN A 243 8.39 -27.24 -5.14
C ASN A 243 8.60 -25.82 -5.70
N MET A 244 9.86 -25.41 -5.82
CA MET A 244 10.21 -24.10 -6.39
C MET A 244 9.86 -24.00 -7.88
N ALA A 245 9.96 -25.09 -8.64
CA ALA A 245 9.51 -25.11 -10.04
C ALA A 245 8.00 -24.87 -10.14
N ALA A 246 7.19 -25.52 -9.29
CA ALA A 246 5.75 -25.28 -9.26
C ALA A 246 5.41 -23.81 -8.91
N ALA A 247 6.12 -23.25 -7.92
CA ALA A 247 6.01 -21.84 -7.58
C ALA A 247 6.36 -20.92 -8.76
N MET A 248 7.51 -21.15 -9.41
CA MET A 248 7.97 -20.32 -10.53
C MET A 248 7.03 -20.40 -11.72
N ILE A 249 6.51 -21.58 -12.05
CA ILE A 249 5.53 -21.76 -13.13
C ILE A 249 4.26 -20.97 -12.82
N SER A 250 3.74 -21.05 -11.59
CA SER A 250 2.59 -20.25 -11.15
C SER A 250 2.84 -18.75 -11.30
N ILE A 251 4.00 -18.26 -10.85
CA ILE A 251 4.36 -16.84 -10.94
C ILE A 251 4.46 -16.39 -12.39
N ILE A 252 5.09 -17.19 -13.26
CA ILE A 252 5.20 -16.90 -14.69
C ILE A 252 3.82 -16.82 -15.32
N TRP A 253 2.91 -17.76 -15.03
CA TRP A 253 1.59 -17.78 -15.61
C TRP A 253 0.74 -16.62 -15.10
N SER A 254 0.79 -16.31 -13.81
CA SER A 254 0.06 -15.21 -13.20
C SER A 254 0.55 -13.84 -13.66
N MET A 255 1.85 -13.58 -13.59
CA MET A 255 2.42 -12.31 -14.03
C MET A 255 2.38 -12.17 -15.55
N GLY A 256 2.66 -13.24 -16.29
CA GLY A 256 2.53 -13.25 -17.75
C GLY A 256 1.09 -13.02 -18.20
N GLY A 257 0.10 -13.55 -17.47
CA GLY A 257 -1.32 -13.30 -17.71
C GLY A 257 -1.70 -11.86 -17.44
N LEU A 258 -1.27 -11.30 -16.30
CA LEU A 258 -1.44 -9.88 -15.97
C LEU A 258 -0.92 -8.96 -17.09
N ILE A 259 0.34 -9.18 -17.48
CA ILE A 259 1.03 -8.38 -18.49
C ILE A 259 0.41 -8.60 -19.88
N GLY A 260 0.07 -9.85 -20.23
CA GLY A 260 -0.53 -10.20 -21.51
C GLY A 260 -1.91 -9.59 -21.73
N LEU A 261 -2.66 -9.36 -20.65
CA LEU A 261 -3.94 -8.65 -20.67
C LEU A 261 -3.79 -7.12 -20.71
N GLY A 262 -2.56 -6.59 -20.63
CA GLY A 262 -2.28 -5.16 -20.70
C GLY A 262 -2.48 -4.40 -19.38
N PHE A 263 -2.62 -5.10 -18.25
CA PHE A 263 -2.71 -4.45 -16.94
C PHE A 263 -1.32 -4.02 -16.45
N PRO A 264 -1.17 -2.81 -15.90
CA PRO A 264 0.09 -2.37 -15.34
C PRO A 264 0.43 -3.10 -14.03
N VAL A 265 1.72 -3.21 -13.73
CA VAL A 265 2.22 -3.73 -12.47
C VAL A 265 2.21 -2.62 -11.43
N HIS A 266 1.42 -2.83 -10.38
CA HIS A 266 1.35 -1.96 -9.20
C HIS A 266 2.13 -2.54 -8.01
N ILE A 267 2.21 -1.79 -6.90
CA ILE A 267 2.96 -2.22 -5.71
C ILE A 267 2.46 -3.55 -5.14
N MET A 268 1.16 -3.75 -5.04
CA MET A 268 0.64 -5.01 -4.49
C MET A 268 0.96 -6.19 -5.42
N SER A 269 0.73 -6.03 -6.73
CA SER A 269 1.08 -7.04 -7.74
C SER A 269 2.59 -7.36 -7.76
N SER A 270 3.44 -6.37 -7.49
CA SER A 270 4.89 -6.59 -7.41
C SER A 270 5.32 -7.49 -6.24
N MET A 271 4.48 -7.65 -5.21
CA MET A 271 4.70 -8.58 -4.10
C MET A 271 4.19 -9.99 -4.40
N ALA A 272 3.34 -10.18 -5.42
CA ALA A 272 2.69 -11.46 -5.73
C ALA A 272 3.65 -12.66 -5.85
N PRO A 273 4.88 -12.53 -6.41
CA PRO A 273 5.83 -13.65 -6.43
C PRO A 273 6.13 -14.23 -5.05
N VAL A 274 6.28 -13.38 -4.02
CA VAL A 274 6.57 -13.84 -2.65
C VAL A 274 5.39 -14.62 -2.08
N PHE A 275 4.17 -14.14 -2.31
CA PHE A 275 2.94 -14.84 -1.90
C PHE A 275 2.81 -16.20 -2.58
N LEU A 276 2.95 -16.26 -3.91
CA LEU A 276 2.79 -17.49 -4.68
C LEU A 276 3.86 -18.53 -4.35
N MET A 277 5.11 -18.11 -4.10
CA MET A 277 6.15 -19.04 -3.62
C MET A 277 5.80 -19.63 -2.26
N ALA A 278 5.24 -18.82 -1.37
CA ALA A 278 4.87 -19.29 -0.05
C ALA A 278 3.67 -20.25 -0.14
N ILE A 279 2.62 -19.91 -0.91
CA ILE A 279 1.44 -20.76 -1.13
C ILE A 279 1.82 -22.10 -1.79
N ALA A 280 2.78 -22.10 -2.73
CA ALA A 280 3.22 -23.33 -3.38
C ALA A 280 3.77 -24.38 -2.40
N THR A 281 4.16 -23.94 -1.19
CA THR A 281 4.63 -24.85 -0.14
C THR A 281 3.58 -25.84 0.34
N ASP A 282 2.30 -25.71 0.01
CA ASP A 282 1.28 -26.73 0.30
C ASP A 282 1.63 -28.10 -0.35
N SER A 283 2.38 -28.07 -1.46
CA SER A 283 2.94 -29.26 -2.13
C SER A 283 3.83 -30.10 -1.20
N VAL A 284 4.40 -29.51 -0.14
CA VAL A 284 5.20 -30.18 0.91
C VAL A 284 4.44 -31.34 1.53
N HIS A 285 3.11 -31.20 1.72
CA HIS A 285 2.29 -32.26 2.28
C HIS A 285 2.25 -33.50 1.38
N ILE A 286 2.23 -33.30 0.05
CA ILE A 286 2.27 -34.38 -0.95
C ILE A 286 3.62 -35.10 -0.86
N PHE A 287 4.72 -34.35 -0.82
CA PHE A 287 6.07 -34.94 -0.75
C PHE A 287 6.29 -35.75 0.54
N ASN A 288 5.84 -35.24 1.68
CA ASN A 288 6.02 -35.91 2.97
C ASN A 288 5.23 -37.22 3.07
N GLU A 289 3.95 -37.22 2.67
CA GLU A 289 3.14 -38.44 2.67
C GLU A 289 3.66 -39.44 1.61
N PHE A 290 4.11 -38.99 0.44
CA PHE A 290 4.70 -39.87 -0.56
C PHE A 290 5.97 -40.54 -0.06
N ALA A 291 6.86 -39.80 0.61
CA ALA A 291 8.06 -40.37 1.23
C ALA A 291 7.70 -41.42 2.29
N PHE A 292 6.66 -41.18 3.09
CA PHE A 292 6.14 -42.14 4.07
C PHE A 292 5.63 -43.42 3.40
N ARG A 293 4.77 -43.32 2.38
CA ARG A 293 4.20 -44.49 1.68
C ARG A 293 5.24 -45.32 0.95
N LEU A 294 6.24 -44.67 0.35
CA LEU A 294 7.36 -45.38 -0.28
C LEU A 294 8.22 -46.11 0.76
N SER A 295 8.37 -45.56 1.97
CA SER A 295 9.10 -46.20 3.07
C SER A 295 8.44 -47.49 3.58
N GLU A 296 7.13 -47.64 3.38
CA GLU A 296 6.38 -48.87 3.69
C GLU A 296 6.63 -50.00 2.66
N GLY A 297 7.51 -49.79 1.68
CA GLY A 297 7.85 -50.77 0.65
C GLY A 297 6.84 -50.88 -0.48
N GLN A 298 5.97 -49.87 -0.64
CA GLN A 298 4.98 -49.84 -1.72
C GLN A 298 5.64 -49.55 -3.08
N ASP A 299 5.08 -50.11 -4.16
CA ASP A 299 5.41 -49.71 -5.54
C ASP A 299 5.18 -48.21 -5.73
N LYS A 300 6.08 -47.55 -6.47
CA LYS A 300 6.09 -46.11 -6.66
C LYS A 300 4.77 -45.55 -7.19
N ARG A 301 4.16 -46.20 -8.18
CA ARG A 301 2.89 -45.75 -8.76
C ARG A 301 1.76 -45.87 -7.74
N ARG A 302 1.74 -46.97 -6.98
CA ARG A 302 0.77 -47.20 -5.92
C ARG A 302 0.93 -46.21 -4.78
N ALA A 303 2.16 -45.92 -4.37
CA ALA A 303 2.49 -44.95 -3.35
C ALA A 303 1.95 -43.55 -3.71
N ILE A 304 2.14 -43.09 -4.95
CA ILE A 304 1.59 -41.79 -5.40
C ILE A 304 0.06 -41.78 -5.35
N LEU A 305 -0.61 -42.84 -5.81
CA LEU A 305 -2.07 -42.92 -5.79
C LEU A 305 -2.63 -42.89 -4.37
N GLU A 306 -2.04 -43.64 -3.44
CA GLU A 306 -2.46 -43.63 -2.03
C GLU A 306 -2.15 -42.29 -1.35
N THR A 307 -1.02 -41.66 -1.66
CA THR A 307 -0.72 -40.30 -1.20
C THR A 307 -1.79 -39.30 -1.64
N MET A 308 -2.16 -39.30 -2.93
CA MET A 308 -3.15 -38.35 -3.45
C MET A 308 -4.56 -38.62 -2.91
N LYS A 309 -4.91 -39.87 -2.57
CA LYS A 309 -6.16 -40.17 -1.87
C LYS A 309 -6.25 -39.53 -0.49
N VAL A 310 -5.13 -39.49 0.23
CA VAL A 310 -5.06 -38.98 1.60
C VAL A 310 -4.89 -37.46 1.63
N VAL A 311 -3.93 -36.95 0.86
CA VAL A 311 -3.51 -35.52 0.91
C VAL A 311 -4.25 -34.67 -0.11
N GLY A 312 -4.75 -35.25 -1.19
CA GLY A 312 -5.45 -34.52 -2.26
C GLY A 312 -6.66 -33.72 -1.76
N PRO A 313 -7.62 -34.30 -1.02
CA PRO A 313 -8.79 -33.53 -0.59
C PRO A 313 -8.44 -32.33 0.32
N PRO A 314 -7.60 -32.46 1.37
CA PRO A 314 -7.13 -31.30 2.14
C PRO A 314 -6.46 -30.22 1.29
N VAL A 315 -5.54 -30.58 0.39
CA VAL A 315 -4.85 -29.63 -0.50
C VAL A 315 -5.83 -28.92 -1.42
N PHE A 316 -6.79 -29.65 -2.02
CA PHE A 316 -7.80 -29.05 -2.89
C PHE A 316 -8.64 -27.99 -2.17
N TYR A 317 -9.12 -28.29 -0.96
CA TYR A 317 -9.91 -27.33 -0.20
C TYR A 317 -9.07 -26.16 0.30
N SER A 318 -7.81 -26.39 0.67
CA SER A 318 -6.92 -25.31 1.09
C SER A 318 -6.67 -24.33 -0.06
N ASP A 319 -6.14 -24.80 -1.19
CA ASP A 319 -5.85 -23.95 -2.35
C ASP A 319 -7.10 -23.23 -2.88
N ILE A 320 -8.27 -23.89 -2.92
CA ILE A 320 -9.53 -23.24 -3.32
C ILE A 320 -9.93 -22.16 -2.33
N THR A 321 -9.79 -22.41 -1.03
CA THR A 321 -10.11 -21.42 0.00
C THR A 321 -9.14 -20.25 -0.07
N THR A 322 -7.86 -20.49 -0.31
CA THR A 322 -6.86 -19.46 -0.57
C THR A 322 -7.23 -18.64 -1.81
N ALA A 323 -7.50 -19.29 -2.93
CA ALA A 323 -7.88 -18.62 -4.18
C ALA A 323 -9.15 -17.76 -4.00
N VAL A 324 -10.17 -18.26 -3.30
CA VAL A 324 -11.39 -17.51 -3.00
C VAL A 324 -11.14 -16.35 -2.03
N GLY A 325 -10.30 -16.55 -1.02
CA GLY A 325 -9.90 -15.49 -0.10
C GLY A 325 -9.21 -14.32 -0.82
N PHE A 326 -8.32 -14.62 -1.77
CA PHE A 326 -7.71 -13.60 -2.63
C PHE A 326 -8.68 -13.03 -3.66
N ALA A 327 -9.56 -13.85 -4.25
CA ALA A 327 -10.56 -13.39 -5.21
C ALA A 327 -11.61 -12.45 -4.57
N ALA A 328 -11.83 -12.53 -3.25
CA ALA A 328 -12.69 -11.59 -2.54
C ALA A 328 -12.23 -10.13 -2.70
N LEU A 329 -10.93 -9.89 -2.84
CA LEU A 329 -10.36 -8.56 -3.12
C LEU A 329 -10.84 -7.97 -4.45
N ALA A 330 -11.39 -8.78 -5.37
CA ALA A 330 -11.97 -8.28 -6.61
C ALA A 330 -13.23 -7.41 -6.39
N THR A 331 -13.83 -7.48 -5.21
CA THR A 331 -14.98 -6.64 -4.82
C THR A 331 -14.57 -5.23 -4.39
N VAL A 332 -13.27 -4.98 -4.16
CA VAL A 332 -12.73 -3.68 -3.75
C VAL A 332 -12.79 -2.68 -4.91
N THR A 333 -13.04 -1.41 -4.60
CA THR A 333 -13.07 -0.29 -5.56
C THR A 333 -11.66 0.11 -6.04
N ILE A 334 -10.66 -0.10 -5.18
CA ILE A 334 -9.24 0.19 -5.40
C ILE A 334 -8.63 -0.77 -6.44
N VAL A 335 -8.29 -0.23 -7.61
CA VAL A 335 -7.87 -1.00 -8.79
C VAL A 335 -6.62 -1.87 -8.52
N PRO A 336 -5.53 -1.34 -7.94
CA PRO A 336 -4.35 -2.15 -7.64
C PRO A 336 -4.61 -3.38 -6.75
N VAL A 337 -5.53 -3.27 -5.78
CA VAL A 337 -5.84 -4.38 -4.87
C VAL A 337 -6.69 -5.43 -5.55
N LYS A 338 -7.66 -5.01 -6.37
CA LYS A 338 -8.46 -5.91 -7.20
C LYS A 338 -7.57 -6.74 -8.13
N ILE A 339 -6.68 -6.09 -8.86
CA ILE A 339 -5.76 -6.74 -9.80
C ILE A 339 -4.85 -7.71 -9.04
N PHE A 340 -4.24 -7.27 -7.94
CA PHE A 340 -3.39 -8.12 -7.12
C PHE A 340 -4.10 -9.37 -6.60
N GLY A 341 -5.31 -9.21 -6.05
CA GLY A 341 -6.11 -10.32 -5.56
C GLY A 341 -6.43 -11.34 -6.65
N LEU A 342 -6.80 -10.89 -7.85
CA LEU A 342 -7.06 -11.77 -8.99
C LEU A 342 -5.80 -12.49 -9.49
N VAL A 343 -4.64 -11.81 -9.52
CA VAL A 343 -3.36 -12.40 -9.93
C VAL A 343 -2.93 -13.51 -8.97
N VAL A 344 -3.03 -13.27 -7.67
CA VAL A 344 -2.67 -14.29 -6.66
C VAL A 344 -3.70 -15.42 -6.67
N ALA A 345 -5.00 -15.12 -6.74
CA ALA A 345 -6.04 -16.15 -6.85
C ALA A 345 -5.84 -17.06 -8.06
N PHE A 346 -5.56 -16.49 -9.24
CA PHE A 346 -5.23 -17.26 -10.43
C PHE A 346 -3.95 -18.09 -10.22
N GLY A 347 -2.92 -17.51 -9.61
CA GLY A 347 -1.67 -18.24 -9.33
C GLY A 347 -1.85 -19.39 -8.36
N THR A 348 -2.69 -19.24 -7.34
CA THR A 348 -3.09 -20.32 -6.43
C THR A 348 -3.83 -21.42 -7.17
N LEU A 349 -4.74 -21.08 -8.10
CA LEU A 349 -5.39 -22.10 -8.94
C LEU A 349 -4.41 -22.82 -9.87
N VAL A 350 -3.37 -22.12 -10.35
CA VAL A 350 -2.27 -22.75 -11.09
C VAL A 350 -1.47 -23.68 -10.18
N ILE A 351 -1.16 -23.27 -8.94
CA ILE A 351 -0.50 -24.14 -7.94
C ILE A 351 -1.33 -25.40 -7.72
N LEU A 352 -2.63 -25.26 -7.48
CA LEU A 352 -3.57 -26.38 -7.34
C LEU A 352 -3.51 -27.31 -8.56
N LEU A 353 -3.58 -26.75 -9.77
CA LEU A 353 -3.48 -27.53 -11.00
C LEU A 353 -2.16 -28.31 -11.06
N LEU A 354 -1.04 -27.66 -10.73
CA LEU A 354 0.30 -28.27 -10.73
C LEU A 354 0.44 -29.34 -9.64
N SER A 355 -0.16 -29.15 -8.46
CA SER A 355 -0.20 -30.12 -7.36
C SER A 355 -0.86 -31.45 -7.77
N PHE A 356 -1.86 -31.43 -8.65
CA PHE A 356 -2.52 -32.63 -9.15
C PHE A 356 -1.97 -33.18 -10.47
N THR A 357 -1.13 -32.40 -11.16
CA THR A 357 -0.61 -32.76 -12.49
C THR A 357 0.92 -32.82 -12.52
N PHE A 358 1.58 -31.66 -12.46
CA PHE A 358 3.02 -31.52 -12.53
C PHE A 358 3.75 -32.27 -11.42
N ILE A 359 3.31 -32.15 -10.16
CA ILE A 359 3.98 -32.80 -9.02
C ILE A 359 3.93 -34.34 -9.13
N PRO A 360 2.77 -35.00 -9.32
CA PRO A 360 2.72 -36.45 -9.55
C PRO A 360 3.50 -36.90 -10.79
N ALA A 361 3.45 -36.15 -11.89
CA ALA A 361 4.20 -36.46 -13.10
C ALA A 361 5.71 -36.43 -12.86
N LEU A 362 6.19 -35.41 -12.14
CA LEU A 362 7.59 -35.25 -11.78
C LEU A 362 8.03 -36.38 -10.83
N LEU A 363 7.23 -36.68 -9.80
CA LEU A 363 7.49 -37.79 -8.89
C LEU A 363 7.65 -39.11 -9.66
N MET A 364 6.80 -39.37 -10.66
CA MET A 364 6.89 -40.57 -11.50
C MET A 364 8.20 -40.66 -12.30
N LEU A 365 8.80 -39.53 -12.70
CA LEU A 365 10.05 -39.50 -13.48
C LEU A 365 11.33 -39.47 -12.62
N ILE A 366 11.26 -39.02 -11.36
CA ILE A 366 12.42 -38.98 -10.47
C ILE A 366 12.89 -40.42 -10.13
N PRO A 367 14.18 -40.77 -10.26
CA PRO A 367 14.65 -42.12 -9.94
C PRO A 367 14.46 -42.47 -8.46
N GLU A 368 14.01 -43.69 -8.16
CA GLU A 368 13.66 -44.16 -6.80
C GLU A 368 14.78 -44.00 -5.78
N LYS A 369 16.04 -44.19 -6.20
CA LYS A 369 17.24 -44.02 -5.37
C LYS A 369 17.33 -42.65 -4.67
N HIS A 370 16.84 -41.59 -5.32
CA HIS A 370 16.86 -40.23 -4.75
C HIS A 370 15.67 -39.98 -3.81
N ILE A 371 14.61 -40.78 -3.93
CA ILE A 371 13.38 -40.68 -3.14
C ILE A 371 13.50 -41.55 -1.87
N LEU A 372 14.21 -42.68 -1.94
CA LEU A 372 14.47 -43.52 -0.77
C LEU A 372 15.36 -42.83 0.28
N LYS A 373 16.24 -41.89 -0.11
CA LYS A 373 16.96 -41.01 0.84
C LYS A 373 16.02 -40.10 1.64
N LEU A 374 14.92 -39.65 1.02
CA LEU A 374 13.85 -38.87 1.65
C LEU A 374 13.12 -39.70 2.73
N ALA A 375 12.74 -40.92 2.36
CA ALA A 375 12.15 -41.91 3.25
C ALA A 375 13.08 -42.32 4.41
N SER A 376 14.40 -42.37 4.17
CA SER A 376 15.41 -42.73 5.18
C SER A 376 15.67 -41.62 6.20
N ALA A 377 15.65 -40.35 5.77
CA ALA A 377 15.76 -39.19 6.66
C ALA A 377 14.53 -39.03 7.59
N HIS A 378 13.37 -39.54 7.17
CA HIS A 378 12.13 -39.61 7.94
C HIS A 378 11.83 -41.04 8.47
N GLY A 379 12.76 -41.99 8.36
CA GLY A 379 12.49 -43.43 8.40
C GLY A 379 12.62 -44.11 9.76
N LYS A 380 11.71 -45.07 9.98
CA LYS A 380 11.56 -46.01 11.13
C LYS A 380 11.22 -45.37 12.47
N GLY A 381 9.95 -44.95 12.56
CA GLY A 381 9.32 -44.50 13.80
C GLY A 381 9.84 -43.14 14.23
N GLU A 382 9.24 -42.07 13.73
CA GLU A 382 9.31 -40.79 14.43
C GLU A 382 8.77 -41.03 15.85
N LYS A 383 9.67 -41.33 16.79
CA LYS A 383 9.38 -41.23 18.21
C LYS A 383 8.88 -39.81 18.40
N PHE A 384 7.65 -39.67 18.87
CA PHE A 384 7.06 -38.37 19.15
C PHE A 384 8.09 -37.52 19.90
N SER A 385 8.31 -36.27 19.47
CA SER A 385 9.11 -35.37 20.28
C SER A 385 8.45 -35.28 21.66
N PRO A 386 9.14 -35.62 22.76
CA PRO A 386 8.55 -35.60 24.09
C PRO A 386 8.00 -34.22 24.46
N SER A 387 8.53 -33.16 23.85
CA SER A 387 8.05 -31.78 24.00
C SER A 387 6.70 -31.54 23.32
N LEU A 388 6.48 -32.09 22.11
CA LEU A 388 5.22 -31.95 21.38
C LEU A 388 4.08 -32.75 22.02
N LEU A 389 4.37 -33.92 22.58
CA LEU A 389 3.39 -34.66 23.40
C LEU A 389 3.04 -33.91 24.69
N ARG A 390 4.05 -33.30 25.34
CA ARG A 390 3.81 -32.44 26.52
C ARG A 390 2.95 -31.24 26.15
N LEU A 391 3.21 -30.61 25.00
CA LEU A 391 2.38 -29.52 24.49
C LEU A 391 0.94 -29.99 24.25
N GLY A 392 0.75 -31.14 23.59
CA GLY A 392 -0.58 -31.73 23.38
C GLY A 392 -1.34 -31.97 24.68
N ARG A 393 -0.68 -32.55 25.70
CA ARG A 393 -1.29 -32.73 27.03
C ARG A 393 -1.65 -31.39 27.67
N PHE A 394 -0.74 -30.42 27.61
CA PHE A 394 -1.00 -29.07 28.13
C PHE A 394 -2.22 -28.42 27.48
N CYS A 395 -2.32 -28.45 26.14
CA CYS A 395 -3.45 -27.89 25.39
C CYS A 395 -4.81 -28.49 25.81
N VAL A 396 -4.83 -29.79 26.07
CA VAL A 396 -6.05 -30.53 26.39
C VAL A 396 -6.40 -30.45 27.89
N GLU A 397 -5.41 -30.56 28.78
CA GLU A 397 -5.63 -30.57 30.24
C GLU A 397 -5.81 -29.16 30.82
N LYS A 398 -5.18 -28.15 30.22
CA LYS A 398 -5.25 -26.74 30.68
C LYS A 398 -6.13 -25.88 29.76
N ALA A 399 -7.15 -26.48 29.15
CA ALA A 399 -8.05 -25.79 28.21
C ALA A 399 -8.71 -24.52 28.79
N LYS A 400 -9.15 -24.54 30.05
CA LYS A 400 -9.78 -23.37 30.72
C LYS A 400 -8.81 -22.19 30.90
N PRO A 401 -7.61 -22.37 31.50
CA PRO A 401 -6.59 -21.31 31.54
C PRO A 401 -6.22 -20.75 30.17
N ILE A 402 -6.05 -21.61 29.16
CA ILE A 402 -5.71 -21.19 27.79
C ILE A 402 -6.79 -20.27 27.22
N LEU A 403 -8.07 -20.64 27.43
CA LEU A 403 -9.19 -19.82 27.00
C LEU A 403 -9.20 -18.46 27.70
N LEU A 404 -8.93 -18.41 29.01
CA LEU A 404 -8.88 -17.17 29.80
C LEU A 404 -7.77 -16.23 29.31
N VAL A 405 -6.57 -16.76 29.06
CA VAL A 405 -5.47 -15.98 28.46
C VAL A 405 -5.88 -15.45 27.10
N GLY A 406 -6.54 -16.28 26.27
CA GLY A 406 -7.09 -15.83 24.99
C GLY A 406 -8.08 -14.68 25.14
N ILE A 407 -9.02 -14.75 26.08
CA ILE A 407 -9.99 -13.67 26.34
C ILE A 407 -9.29 -12.38 26.77
N VAL A 408 -8.29 -12.45 27.66
CA VAL A 408 -7.50 -11.26 28.06
C VAL A 408 -6.79 -10.65 26.87
N LEU A 409 -6.13 -11.47 26.05
CA LEU A 409 -5.47 -11.02 24.83
C LEU A 409 -6.47 -10.42 23.83
N PHE A 410 -7.67 -10.98 23.71
CA PHE A 410 -8.73 -10.42 22.87
C PHE A 410 -9.16 -9.03 23.36
N ILE A 411 -9.34 -8.84 24.67
CA ILE A 411 -9.71 -7.54 25.23
C ILE A 411 -8.61 -6.50 24.93
N VAL A 412 -7.34 -6.86 25.12
CA VAL A 412 -6.21 -5.99 24.77
C VAL A 412 -6.17 -5.70 23.26
N ALA A 413 -6.49 -6.69 22.43
CA ALA A 413 -6.60 -6.49 20.99
C ALA A 413 -7.72 -5.50 20.64
N MET A 414 -8.89 -5.60 21.28
CA MET A 414 -10.02 -4.71 21.06
C MET A 414 -9.70 -3.27 21.48
N THR A 415 -8.99 -3.05 22.60
CA THR A 415 -8.57 -1.70 22.99
C THR A 415 -7.58 -1.11 22.00
N GLY A 416 -6.71 -1.94 21.41
CA GLY A 416 -5.84 -1.54 20.30
C GLY A 416 -6.61 -1.19 19.03
N LEU A 417 -7.60 -1.99 18.64
CA LEU A 417 -8.44 -1.73 17.47
C LEU A 417 -9.15 -0.37 17.54
N MET A 418 -9.62 0.02 18.73
CA MET A 418 -10.26 1.32 18.96
C MET A 418 -9.30 2.51 18.78
N ARG A 419 -7.99 2.28 18.74
CA ARG A 419 -6.95 3.30 18.54
C ARG A 419 -6.42 3.36 17.11
N ILE A 420 -6.98 2.57 16.19
CA ILE A 420 -6.56 2.60 14.79
C ILE A 420 -6.86 3.96 14.18
N HIS A 421 -5.81 4.57 13.63
CA HIS A 421 -5.90 5.80 12.84
C HIS A 421 -5.70 5.47 11.36
N VAL A 422 -6.64 5.89 10.51
CA VAL A 422 -6.63 5.58 9.07
C VAL A 422 -6.02 6.74 8.31
N ASN A 423 -4.87 6.48 7.68
CA ASN A 423 -4.17 7.51 6.93
C ASN A 423 -3.31 6.87 5.83
N ASN A 424 -3.57 7.19 4.56
CA ASN A 424 -2.63 6.90 3.47
C ASN A 424 -1.81 8.15 3.17
N ASN A 425 -0.54 8.09 3.54
CA ASN A 425 0.44 9.13 3.23
C ASN A 425 1.61 8.50 2.47
N MET A 426 1.73 8.83 1.19
CA MET A 426 2.75 8.24 0.31
C MET A 426 4.17 8.64 0.73
N VAL A 427 4.38 9.81 1.33
CA VAL A 427 5.70 10.21 1.86
C VAL A 427 6.11 9.30 3.02
N HIS A 428 5.15 8.83 3.83
CA HIS A 428 5.40 7.87 4.91
C HIS A 428 5.72 6.45 4.41
N TRP A 429 5.51 6.17 3.12
CA TRP A 429 5.94 4.92 2.50
C TRP A 429 7.45 4.81 2.31
N PHE A 430 8.16 5.92 2.47
CA PHE A 430 9.60 5.95 2.57
C PHE A 430 10.08 5.92 4.03
N LYS A 431 11.24 5.28 4.25
CA LYS A 431 11.94 5.33 5.54
C LYS A 431 12.18 6.79 5.97
N PHE A 432 12.18 7.02 7.28
CA PHE A 432 12.34 8.36 7.88
C PHE A 432 13.60 9.10 7.40
N ASN A 433 14.68 8.37 7.15
CA ASN A 433 15.97 8.89 6.69
C ASN A 433 16.13 8.87 5.16
N SER A 434 15.08 8.56 4.41
CA SER A 434 15.12 8.64 2.95
C SER A 434 15.28 10.09 2.48
N GLU A 435 15.81 10.26 1.29
CA GLU A 435 16.00 11.58 0.69
C GLU A 435 14.66 12.30 0.47
N VAL A 436 13.66 11.59 -0.10
CA VAL A 436 12.32 12.13 -0.35
C VAL A 436 11.67 12.63 0.94
N ARG A 437 11.65 11.81 2.01
CA ARG A 437 11.03 12.18 3.28
C ARG A 437 11.81 13.26 4.04
N THR A 438 13.13 13.33 3.83
CA THR A 438 13.95 14.40 4.39
C THR A 438 13.71 15.72 3.67
N ALA A 439 13.66 15.71 2.34
CA ALA A 439 13.37 16.88 1.52
C ALA A 439 11.98 17.47 1.85
N ASP A 440 10.96 16.61 1.91
CA ASP A 440 9.60 16.98 2.33
C ASP A 440 9.59 17.68 3.71
N ARG A 441 10.17 17.04 4.74
CA ARG A 441 10.24 17.60 6.10
C ARG A 441 10.96 18.94 6.16
N ILE A 442 12.10 19.07 5.46
CA ILE A 442 12.88 20.31 5.45
C ILE A 442 12.14 21.41 4.71
N MET A 443 11.53 21.10 3.56
CA MET A 443 10.76 22.09 2.83
C MET A 443 9.51 22.55 3.58
N ASN A 444 8.75 21.64 4.19
CA ASN A 444 7.58 21.98 5.00
C ASN A 444 7.95 22.81 6.27
N LYS A 445 9.21 22.76 6.71
CA LYS A 445 9.72 23.61 7.80
C LYS A 445 9.93 25.06 7.35
N TYR A 446 10.45 25.28 6.15
CA TYR A 446 10.85 26.61 5.66
C TYR A 446 9.79 27.29 4.78
N LEU A 447 8.95 26.51 4.10
CA LEU A 447 7.98 26.95 3.10
C LEU A 447 6.55 26.60 3.53
N GLY A 448 5.58 27.06 2.74
CA GLY A 448 4.15 27.00 3.00
C GLY A 448 3.55 25.60 2.82
N GLY A 449 4.29 24.64 2.28
CA GLY A 449 3.83 23.27 2.12
C GLY A 449 4.27 22.63 0.81
N THR A 450 4.14 21.32 0.76
CA THR A 450 4.45 20.46 -0.40
C THR A 450 3.23 19.74 -0.95
N SER A 451 2.17 19.68 -0.16
CA SER A 451 0.86 19.17 -0.58
C SER A 451 -0.04 20.35 -0.94
N THR A 452 -0.81 20.23 -2.02
CA THR A 452 -1.66 21.32 -2.53
C THR A 452 -3.13 20.94 -2.46
N ALA A 453 -3.94 21.85 -1.95
CA ALA A 453 -5.39 21.80 -1.95
C ALA A 453 -5.96 23.01 -2.67
N TYR A 454 -7.15 22.83 -3.25
CA TYR A 454 -7.88 23.89 -3.92
C TYR A 454 -9.26 24.04 -3.28
N LEU A 455 -9.72 25.27 -3.13
CA LEU A 455 -11.10 25.58 -2.77
C LEU A 455 -11.72 26.40 -3.90
N ILE A 456 -12.61 25.76 -4.65
CA ILE A 456 -13.26 26.36 -5.82
C ILE A 456 -14.55 27.01 -5.34
N VAL A 457 -14.65 28.32 -5.48
CA VAL A 457 -15.84 29.11 -5.13
C VAL A 457 -16.50 29.58 -6.42
N GLN A 458 -17.72 29.12 -6.66
CA GLN A 458 -18.48 29.41 -7.87
C GLN A 458 -19.68 30.30 -7.55
N THR A 459 -19.76 31.44 -8.23
CA THR A 459 -20.90 32.35 -8.20
C THR A 459 -21.88 32.03 -9.33
N LYS A 460 -23.12 32.51 -9.23
CA LYS A 460 -24.11 32.37 -10.31
C LYS A 460 -23.88 33.36 -11.45
N ASN A 461 -23.57 34.61 -11.10
CA ASN A 461 -23.42 35.73 -12.02
C ASN A 461 -21.96 35.91 -12.46
N GLU A 462 -21.77 36.20 -13.73
CA GLU A 462 -20.48 36.60 -14.29
C GLU A 462 -20.03 37.94 -13.71
N GLY A 463 -18.73 38.14 -13.52
CA GLY A 463 -18.20 39.38 -12.92
C GLY A 463 -18.35 39.49 -11.40
N ALA A 464 -18.98 38.52 -10.72
CA ALA A 464 -19.22 38.58 -9.28
C ALA A 464 -17.94 38.33 -8.46
N VAL A 465 -16.98 37.55 -8.98
CA VAL A 465 -15.68 37.35 -8.33
C VAL A 465 -14.87 38.66 -8.24
N GLY A 466 -15.14 39.61 -9.15
CA GLY A 466 -14.54 40.95 -9.14
C GLY A 466 -15.11 41.91 -8.09
N ASP A 467 -16.12 41.50 -7.30
CA ASP A 467 -16.70 42.37 -6.27
C ASP A 467 -15.78 42.50 -5.06
N SER A 468 -15.56 43.73 -4.59
CA SER A 468 -14.73 44.02 -3.40
C SER A 468 -15.20 43.28 -2.15
N ALA A 469 -16.52 43.13 -1.98
CA ALA A 469 -17.10 42.40 -0.85
C ALA A 469 -16.77 40.91 -0.91
N PHE A 470 -16.86 40.30 -2.10
CA PHE A 470 -16.50 38.90 -2.33
C PHE A 470 -15.02 38.67 -2.01
N LEU A 471 -14.12 39.49 -2.58
CA LEU A 471 -12.68 39.37 -2.34
C LEU A 471 -12.33 39.52 -0.85
N ARG A 472 -13.02 40.40 -0.09
CA ARG A 472 -12.82 40.54 1.36
C ARG A 472 -13.28 39.33 2.17
N GLN A 473 -14.34 38.66 1.73
CA GLN A 473 -14.76 37.40 2.33
C GLN A 473 -13.72 36.31 2.07
N ILE A 474 -13.19 36.23 0.85
CA ILE A 474 -12.11 35.30 0.49
C ILE A 474 -10.84 35.57 1.32
N GLU A 475 -10.43 36.84 1.47
CA GLU A 475 -9.30 37.20 2.33
C GLU A 475 -9.53 36.81 3.80
N SER A 476 -10.74 37.05 4.32
CA SER A 476 -11.10 36.65 5.68
C SER A 476 -11.05 35.13 5.88
N LEU A 477 -11.53 34.36 4.91
CA LEU A 477 -11.41 32.90 4.91
C LEU A 477 -9.95 32.46 4.90
N GLN A 478 -9.12 33.05 4.02
CA GLN A 478 -7.68 32.76 3.96
C GLN A 478 -7.01 32.97 5.31
N ARG A 479 -7.29 34.09 5.99
CA ARG A 479 -6.76 34.37 7.33
C ARG A 479 -7.27 33.40 8.39
N GLU A 480 -8.51 32.92 8.29
CA GLU A 480 -9.06 31.90 9.19
C GLU A 480 -8.37 30.55 9.00
N LEU A 481 -8.15 30.15 7.75
CA LEU A 481 -7.44 28.92 7.40
C LEU A 481 -5.98 28.96 7.87
N GLU A 482 -5.28 30.07 7.64
CA GLU A 482 -3.87 30.25 8.04
C GLU A 482 -3.64 30.28 9.57
N LYS A 483 -4.69 30.27 10.40
CA LYS A 483 -4.56 30.04 11.85
C LYS A 483 -4.14 28.60 12.18
N ASP A 484 -4.40 27.65 11.29
CA ASP A 484 -3.94 26.27 11.46
C ASP A 484 -2.45 26.18 11.08
N PRO A 485 -1.55 25.75 11.99
CA PRO A 485 -0.12 25.70 11.70
C PRO A 485 0.25 24.72 10.58
N LEU A 486 -0.64 23.77 10.24
CA LEU A 486 -0.47 22.82 9.15
C LEU A 486 -0.88 23.40 7.78
N ILE A 487 -1.61 24.51 7.76
CA ILE A 487 -1.91 25.31 6.56
C ILE A 487 -0.81 26.36 6.46
N GLY A 488 0.18 26.12 5.60
CA GLY A 488 1.36 26.98 5.59
C GLY A 488 1.17 28.27 4.79
N LYS A 489 0.44 28.24 3.68
CA LYS A 489 0.12 29.45 2.91
C LYS A 489 -1.15 29.28 2.09
N THR A 490 -1.95 30.33 2.01
CA THR A 490 -3.06 30.44 1.06
C THR A 490 -2.78 31.55 0.05
N PHE A 491 -3.30 31.42 -1.17
CA PHE A 491 -3.30 32.50 -2.14
C PHE A 491 -4.50 32.46 -3.08
N SER A 492 -5.00 33.63 -3.45
CA SER A 492 -6.14 33.79 -4.37
C SER A 492 -6.05 35.07 -5.19
N LEU A 493 -7.09 35.38 -5.97
CA LEU A 493 -7.23 36.66 -6.66
C LEU A 493 -7.19 37.86 -5.69
N ALA A 494 -7.68 37.69 -4.46
CA ALA A 494 -7.68 38.76 -3.45
C ALA A 494 -6.26 39.26 -3.15
N ASP A 495 -5.27 38.38 -3.11
CA ASP A 495 -3.87 38.74 -2.85
C ASP A 495 -3.26 39.54 -4.01
N TYR A 496 -3.57 39.18 -5.26
CA TYR A 496 -3.12 39.93 -6.43
C TYR A 496 -3.71 41.35 -6.46
N ILE A 497 -5.01 41.48 -6.21
CA ILE A 497 -5.70 42.78 -6.18
C ILE A 497 -5.19 43.64 -5.03
N LYS A 498 -5.00 43.07 -3.84
CA LYS A 498 -4.43 43.75 -2.68
C LYS A 498 -3.00 44.23 -2.95
N ARG A 499 -2.19 43.40 -3.61
CA ARG A 499 -0.82 43.76 -4.00
C ARG A 499 -0.80 44.86 -5.05
N ALA A 500 -1.65 44.79 -6.06
CA ALA A 500 -1.79 45.83 -7.08
C ALA A 500 -2.18 47.18 -6.44
N ASN A 501 -3.16 47.18 -5.53
CA ASN A 501 -3.58 48.38 -4.82
C ASN A 501 -2.43 49.04 -4.04
N LEU A 502 -1.66 48.24 -3.30
CA LEU A 502 -0.50 48.72 -2.54
C LEU A 502 0.56 49.35 -3.45
N ILE A 503 0.83 48.71 -4.60
CA ILE A 503 1.85 49.18 -5.54
C ILE A 503 1.42 50.49 -6.23
N MET A 504 0.14 50.58 -6.63
CA MET A 504 -0.41 51.79 -7.26
C MET A 504 -0.41 53.01 -6.34
N HIS A 505 -0.32 52.78 -5.03
CA HIS A 505 -0.18 53.81 -4.01
C HIS A 505 1.22 53.82 -3.38
N ASP A 506 2.26 53.56 -4.19
CA ASP A 506 3.67 53.70 -3.82
C ASP A 506 4.11 52.93 -2.56
N ASN A 507 3.51 51.76 -2.33
CA ASN A 507 3.74 50.90 -1.16
C ASN A 507 3.37 51.55 0.19
N VAL A 508 2.43 52.50 0.20
CA VAL A 508 1.93 53.13 1.42
C VAL A 508 1.09 52.13 2.23
N PRO A 509 1.46 51.80 3.50
CA PRO A 509 0.87 50.66 4.22
C PRO A 509 -0.66 50.64 4.36
N PRO A 510 -1.36 51.78 4.55
CA PRO A 510 -2.83 51.83 4.51
C PRO A 510 -3.50 51.26 3.25
N PHE A 511 -2.80 51.23 2.11
CA PHE A 511 -3.31 50.67 0.85
C PHE A 511 -3.04 49.18 0.68
N ASN A 512 -2.42 48.53 1.68
CA ASN A 512 -2.30 47.07 1.74
C ASN A 512 -3.64 46.41 2.13
N ARG A 513 -4.67 46.66 1.33
CA ARG A 513 -6.05 46.22 1.50
C ARG A 513 -6.73 46.06 0.15
N ILE A 514 -7.83 45.33 0.11
CA ILE A 514 -8.69 45.24 -1.08
C ILE A 514 -9.42 46.58 -1.26
N PRO A 515 -9.43 47.16 -2.48
CA PRO A 515 -10.18 48.38 -2.80
C PRO A 515 -11.64 48.36 -2.37
N ASP A 516 -12.20 49.53 -2.04
CA ASP A 516 -13.60 49.66 -1.63
C ASP A 516 -14.58 49.56 -2.82
N SER A 517 -14.13 49.89 -4.04
CA SER A 517 -14.95 49.96 -5.26
C SER A 517 -14.68 48.80 -6.23
N LYS A 518 -15.75 48.25 -6.82
CA LYS A 518 -15.69 47.26 -7.91
C LYS A 518 -14.95 47.79 -9.14
N GLN A 519 -15.13 49.08 -9.47
CA GLN A 519 -14.49 49.71 -10.63
C GLN A 519 -12.96 49.70 -10.47
N GLU A 520 -12.46 49.99 -9.27
CA GLU A 520 -11.03 49.99 -8.97
C GLU A 520 -10.44 48.56 -9.05
N VAL A 521 -11.17 47.57 -8.53
CA VAL A 521 -10.80 46.15 -8.70
C VAL A 521 -10.74 45.76 -10.18
N GLY A 522 -11.74 46.19 -10.97
CA GLY A 522 -11.78 45.94 -12.41
C GLY A 522 -10.60 46.58 -13.16
N GLN A 523 -10.20 47.80 -12.77
CA GLN A 523 -9.03 48.48 -13.33
C GLN A 523 -7.74 47.70 -13.03
N TYR A 524 -7.54 47.27 -11.78
CA TYR A 524 -6.35 46.49 -11.41
C TYR A 524 -6.34 45.13 -12.10
N LEU A 525 -7.48 44.47 -12.22
CA LEU A 525 -7.58 43.21 -12.95
C LEU A 525 -7.22 43.40 -14.44
N PHE A 526 -7.73 44.44 -15.08
CA PHE A 526 -7.40 44.76 -16.47
C PHE A 526 -5.90 45.02 -16.65
N LEU A 527 -5.31 45.80 -15.75
CA LEU A 527 -3.87 46.08 -15.78
C LEU A 527 -3.05 44.81 -15.58
N LEU A 528 -3.43 43.95 -14.63
CA LEU A 528 -2.75 42.67 -14.39
C LEU A 528 -2.88 41.72 -15.58
N GLN A 529 -4.05 41.64 -16.22
CA GLN A 529 -4.25 40.84 -17.44
C GLN A 529 -3.43 41.35 -18.63
N SER A 530 -3.19 42.66 -18.68
CA SER A 530 -2.41 43.30 -19.75
C SER A 530 -0.90 43.23 -19.51
N ALA A 531 -0.45 43.24 -18.25
CA ALA A 531 0.94 43.41 -17.88
C ALA A 531 1.61 42.13 -17.35
N ALA A 532 0.88 41.25 -16.67
CA ALA A 532 1.39 39.97 -16.18
C ALA A 532 1.23 38.87 -17.24
N LYS A 533 2.01 37.79 -17.12
CA LYS A 533 1.69 36.57 -17.85
C LYS A 533 0.24 36.15 -17.55
N PRO A 534 -0.62 36.00 -18.57
CA PRO A 534 -2.05 35.67 -18.38
C PRO A 534 -2.28 34.48 -17.43
N ARG A 535 -1.37 33.51 -17.47
CA ARG A 535 -1.47 32.23 -16.76
C ARG A 535 -1.45 32.31 -15.22
N HIS A 536 -0.84 33.34 -14.63
CA HIS A 536 -0.84 33.46 -13.16
C HIS A 536 -2.21 33.84 -12.60
N LEU A 537 -3.01 34.58 -13.39
CA LEU A 537 -4.40 34.88 -13.07
C LEU A 537 -5.32 33.69 -13.40
N ASP A 538 -5.06 32.99 -14.51
CA ASP A 538 -5.84 31.79 -14.90
C ASP A 538 -5.85 30.70 -13.82
N ASN A 539 -4.80 30.63 -12.98
CA ASN A 539 -4.74 29.69 -11.86
C ASN A 539 -5.71 29.99 -10.71
N VAL A 540 -6.18 31.24 -10.58
CA VAL A 540 -6.97 31.72 -9.43
C VAL A 540 -8.36 32.23 -9.80
N VAL A 541 -8.62 32.50 -11.08
CA VAL A 541 -9.94 32.96 -11.55
C VAL A 541 -10.20 32.51 -12.99
N ASP A 542 -11.45 32.23 -13.32
CA ASP A 542 -11.87 31.98 -14.70
C ASP A 542 -12.07 33.28 -15.50
N PHE A 543 -12.11 33.15 -16.84
CA PHE A 543 -12.22 34.29 -17.75
C PHE A 543 -13.47 35.15 -17.51
N SER A 544 -14.61 34.53 -17.16
CA SER A 544 -15.88 35.23 -16.92
C SER A 544 -16.03 35.78 -15.50
N LEU A 545 -15.00 35.64 -14.65
CA LEU A 545 -15.03 36.07 -13.23
C LEU A 545 -16.25 35.51 -12.49
N LYS A 546 -16.58 34.26 -12.77
CA LYS A 546 -17.65 33.48 -12.17
C LYS A 546 -17.13 32.46 -11.16
N THR A 547 -15.90 32.01 -11.34
CA THR A 547 -15.30 30.96 -10.51
C THR A 547 -13.94 31.41 -10.02
N ALA A 548 -13.76 31.41 -8.69
CA ALA A 548 -12.50 31.70 -8.04
C ALA A 548 -11.88 30.41 -7.49
N ASN A 549 -10.56 30.30 -7.57
CA ASN A 549 -9.78 29.24 -6.95
C ASN A 549 -8.92 29.84 -5.83
N ILE A 550 -9.08 29.31 -4.62
CA ILE A 550 -8.16 29.56 -3.51
C ILE A 550 -7.20 28.39 -3.45
N ILE A 551 -5.92 28.66 -3.66
CA ILE A 551 -4.87 27.66 -3.59
C ILE A 551 -4.33 27.63 -2.16
N ILE A 552 -4.26 26.43 -1.59
CA ILE A 552 -3.91 26.19 -0.19
C ILE A 552 -2.71 25.23 -0.18
N GLN A 553 -1.60 25.68 0.37
CA GLN A 553 -0.42 24.85 0.60
C GLN A 553 -0.46 24.25 2.01
N LEU A 554 -0.36 22.92 2.06
CA LEU A 554 -0.41 22.12 3.27
C LEU A 554 0.98 21.56 3.58
N LYS A 555 1.35 21.64 4.86
CA LYS A 555 2.63 21.13 5.38
C LYS A 555 2.62 19.62 5.67
N SER A 556 1.48 18.96 5.50
CA SER A 556 1.35 17.50 5.59
C SER A 556 0.48 16.97 4.46
N TRP A 557 0.72 15.71 4.13
CA TRP A 557 -0.05 14.91 3.18
C TRP A 557 -1.19 14.13 3.85
N ASP A 558 -1.31 14.22 5.17
CA ASP A 558 -2.35 13.50 5.93
C ASP A 558 -3.74 14.01 5.56
N ALA A 559 -4.68 13.08 5.39
CA ALA A 559 -6.05 13.41 5.00
C ALA A 559 -6.78 14.29 6.04
N ASP A 560 -6.42 14.15 7.32
CA ASP A 560 -6.99 14.94 8.41
C ASP A 560 -6.74 16.44 8.25
N VAL A 561 -5.62 16.83 7.63
CA VAL A 561 -5.32 18.25 7.38
C VAL A 561 -6.30 18.82 6.36
N MET A 562 -6.58 18.08 5.28
CA MET A 562 -7.58 18.50 4.31
C MET A 562 -8.98 18.52 4.91
N LYS A 563 -9.30 17.57 5.80
CA LYS A 563 -10.55 17.59 6.54
C LYS A 563 -10.68 18.84 7.42
N SER A 564 -9.61 19.22 8.14
CA SER A 564 -9.55 20.48 8.91
C SER A 564 -9.81 21.70 8.03
N VAL A 565 -9.22 21.75 6.82
CA VAL A 565 -9.48 22.83 5.85
C VAL A 565 -10.97 22.92 5.50
N ILE A 566 -11.61 21.78 5.18
CA ILE A 566 -13.03 21.73 4.81
C ILE A 566 -13.93 22.12 6.00
N ASP A 567 -13.66 21.59 7.19
CA ASP A 567 -14.44 21.87 8.40
C ASP A 567 -14.36 23.35 8.80
N ARG A 568 -13.17 23.96 8.69
CA ARG A 568 -12.97 25.40 8.90
C ARG A 568 -13.67 26.23 7.85
N ALA A 569 -13.57 25.87 6.57
CA ALA A 569 -14.26 26.58 5.49
C ALA A 569 -15.79 26.51 5.65
N ASN A 570 -16.34 25.32 5.97
CA ASN A 570 -17.76 25.14 6.28
C ASN A 570 -18.19 26.02 7.46
N SER A 571 -17.41 26.02 8.56
CA SER A 571 -17.71 26.81 9.75
C SER A 571 -17.64 28.31 9.49
N PHE A 572 -16.67 28.75 8.68
CA PHE A 572 -16.53 30.13 8.24
C PHE A 572 -17.75 30.58 7.42
N PHE A 573 -18.14 29.80 6.42
CA PHE A 573 -19.31 30.14 5.59
C PHE A 573 -20.64 29.98 6.31
N ALA A 574 -20.73 29.16 7.36
CA ALA A 574 -21.91 29.11 8.23
C ALA A 574 -22.08 30.40 9.05
N SER A 575 -20.98 31.03 9.46
CA SER A 575 -20.99 32.31 10.22
C SER A 575 -20.97 33.54 9.32
N HIS A 576 -20.48 33.40 8.10
CA HIS A 576 -20.41 34.45 7.07
C HIS A 576 -21.01 33.88 5.77
N PRO A 577 -22.35 33.79 5.68
CA PRO A 577 -23.00 33.21 4.50
C PRO A 577 -22.51 33.92 3.25
N LEU A 578 -22.08 33.12 2.28
CA LEU A 578 -21.99 33.60 0.91
C LEU A 578 -23.39 34.05 0.48
N SER A 579 -23.50 34.94 -0.51
CA SER A 579 -24.79 35.22 -1.16
C SER A 579 -25.50 33.90 -1.49
N GLU A 580 -26.83 33.83 -1.35
CA GLU A 580 -27.64 32.58 -1.45
C GLU A 580 -27.40 31.77 -2.75
N GLU A 581 -26.69 32.33 -3.73
CA GLU A 581 -26.39 31.78 -5.03
C GLU A 581 -24.92 31.34 -5.24
N THR A 582 -24.09 31.28 -4.20
CA THR A 582 -22.67 30.89 -4.30
C THR A 582 -22.42 29.52 -3.66
N ASN A 583 -21.68 28.66 -4.35
CA ASN A 583 -21.30 27.33 -3.87
C ASN A 583 -19.77 27.23 -3.76
N PHE A 584 -19.27 26.43 -2.83
CA PHE A 584 -17.85 26.11 -2.77
C PHE A 584 -17.62 24.59 -2.72
N LYS A 585 -16.53 24.15 -3.37
CA LYS A 585 -16.15 22.73 -3.45
C LYS A 585 -14.63 22.56 -3.36
N PRO A 586 -14.13 21.63 -2.51
CA PRO A 586 -12.72 21.30 -2.43
C PRO A 586 -12.25 20.51 -3.66
N ALA A 587 -10.99 20.68 -4.06
CA ALA A 587 -10.33 19.97 -5.14
C ALA A 587 -8.82 19.80 -4.87
N GLY A 588 -8.10 19.18 -5.80
CA GLY A 588 -6.64 18.99 -5.73
C GLY A 588 -6.21 17.68 -5.07
N ILE A 589 -4.90 17.47 -4.97
CA ILE A 589 -4.32 16.18 -4.55
C ILE A 589 -4.62 15.85 -3.09
N ALA A 590 -4.64 16.86 -2.19
CA ALA A 590 -4.99 16.65 -0.80
C ALA A 590 -6.46 16.21 -0.61
N TYR A 591 -7.38 16.79 -1.38
CA TYR A 591 -8.78 16.37 -1.38
C TYR A 591 -8.96 14.98 -1.99
N PHE A 592 -8.25 14.68 -3.09
CA PHE A 592 -8.22 13.34 -3.66
C PHE A 592 -7.76 12.31 -2.63
N ASN A 593 -6.67 12.59 -1.92
CA ASN A 593 -6.13 11.71 -0.88
C ASN A 593 -7.15 11.45 0.24
N MET A 594 -7.87 12.49 0.67
CA MET A 594 -8.91 12.36 1.69
C MET A 594 -10.06 11.45 1.24
N VAL A 595 -10.57 11.64 0.02
CA VAL A 595 -11.62 10.78 -0.55
C VAL A 595 -11.10 9.35 -0.74
N TRP A 596 -9.88 9.20 -1.26
CA TRP A 596 -9.23 7.92 -1.43
C TRP A 596 -9.08 7.16 -0.10
N ASN A 597 -8.69 7.82 1.00
CA ASN A 597 -8.63 7.20 2.33
C ASN A 597 -9.97 6.63 2.78
N HIS A 598 -11.05 7.38 2.55
CA HIS A 598 -12.40 6.94 2.89
C HIS A 598 -12.83 5.72 2.06
N GLU A 599 -12.59 5.76 0.75
CA GLU A 599 -12.90 4.67 -0.19
C GLU A 599 -12.08 3.40 0.10
N VAL A 600 -10.79 3.55 0.42
CA VAL A 600 -9.92 2.43 0.82
C VAL A 600 -10.46 1.77 2.09
N LEU A 601 -10.78 2.56 3.11
CA LEU A 601 -11.24 2.02 4.39
C LEU A 601 -12.48 1.15 4.22
N TRP A 602 -13.54 1.73 3.65
CA TRP A 602 -14.82 1.03 3.52
C TRP A 602 -14.76 -0.07 2.47
N GLY A 603 -14.01 0.14 1.38
CA GLY A 603 -13.75 -0.90 0.38
C GLY A 603 -13.08 -2.13 0.99
N MET A 604 -12.07 -1.94 1.84
CA MET A 604 -11.35 -3.04 2.51
C MET A 604 -12.18 -3.72 3.58
N VAL A 605 -12.94 -2.95 4.39
CA VAL A 605 -13.86 -3.53 5.38
C VAL A 605 -14.92 -4.40 4.69
N ASN A 606 -15.53 -3.90 3.60
CA ASN A 606 -16.53 -4.66 2.84
C ASN A 606 -15.92 -5.93 2.22
N SER A 607 -14.75 -5.84 1.61
CA SER A 607 -14.06 -7.01 1.04
C SER A 607 -13.66 -8.02 2.11
N PHE A 608 -13.23 -7.55 3.28
CA PHE A 608 -12.91 -8.42 4.41
C PHE A 608 -14.17 -9.16 4.88
N LEU A 609 -15.30 -8.48 5.04
CA LEU A 609 -16.57 -9.10 5.44
C LEU A 609 -17.06 -10.12 4.40
N TRP A 610 -17.01 -9.80 3.11
CA TRP A 610 -17.34 -10.76 2.05
C TRP A 610 -16.40 -11.96 2.03
N GLY A 611 -15.10 -11.71 2.18
CA GLY A 611 -14.09 -12.76 2.33
C GLY A 611 -14.43 -13.69 3.50
N LEU A 612 -14.74 -13.13 4.68
CA LEU A 612 -15.11 -13.91 5.87
C LEU A 612 -16.30 -14.82 5.58
N ILE A 613 -17.34 -14.30 4.95
CA ILE A 613 -18.55 -15.07 4.60
C ILE A 613 -18.21 -16.19 3.62
N LEU A 614 -17.49 -15.89 2.54
CA LEU A 614 -17.14 -16.86 1.51
C LEU A 614 -16.27 -17.99 2.06
N VAL A 615 -15.26 -17.67 2.86
CA VAL A 615 -14.39 -18.67 3.46
C VAL A 615 -15.11 -19.48 4.52
N LEU A 616 -15.99 -18.87 5.33
CA LEU A 616 -16.84 -19.63 6.25
C LEU A 616 -17.72 -20.62 5.49
N ILE A 617 -18.36 -20.21 4.39
CA ILE A 617 -19.16 -21.10 3.54
C ILE A 617 -18.32 -22.30 3.06
N LEU A 618 -17.11 -22.06 2.56
CA LEU A 618 -16.21 -23.12 2.12
C LEU A 618 -15.82 -24.07 3.25
N LEU A 619 -15.50 -23.55 4.44
CA LEU A 619 -15.20 -24.38 5.61
C LEU A 619 -16.39 -25.24 6.04
N VAL A 620 -17.61 -24.70 5.97
CA VAL A 620 -18.83 -25.45 6.27
C VAL A 620 -19.05 -26.56 5.26
N PHE A 621 -18.81 -26.31 3.97
CA PHE A 621 -18.87 -27.35 2.94
C PHE A 621 -17.80 -28.42 3.14
N GLN A 622 -16.57 -28.02 3.47
CA GLN A 622 -15.45 -28.94 3.68
C GLN A 622 -15.68 -29.84 4.90
N THR A 623 -16.06 -29.24 6.04
CA THR A 623 -16.29 -29.97 7.29
C THR A 623 -17.65 -30.66 7.33
N ARG A 624 -18.55 -30.34 6.39
CA ARG A 624 -19.95 -30.77 6.35
C ARG A 624 -20.73 -30.46 7.63
N SER A 625 -20.30 -29.45 8.37
CA SER A 625 -20.90 -29.06 9.64
C SER A 625 -20.67 -27.57 9.91
N PHE A 626 -21.75 -26.85 10.20
CA PHE A 626 -21.70 -25.43 10.51
C PHE A 626 -20.84 -25.13 11.75
N LEU A 627 -20.98 -25.95 12.80
CA LEU A 627 -20.23 -25.80 14.05
C LEU A 627 -18.72 -26.02 13.83
N TRP A 628 -18.34 -27.05 13.08
CA TRP A 628 -16.93 -27.30 12.75
C TRP A 628 -16.34 -26.22 11.82
N GLY A 629 -17.15 -25.69 10.91
CA GLY A 629 -16.77 -24.54 10.08
C GLY A 629 -16.41 -23.32 10.93
N ILE A 630 -17.31 -22.88 11.83
CA ILE A 630 -17.03 -21.76 12.74
C ILE A 630 -15.83 -22.05 13.63
N LEU A 631 -15.73 -23.26 14.17
CA LEU A 631 -14.65 -23.62 15.09
C LEU A 631 -13.27 -23.52 14.42
N SER A 632 -13.17 -23.96 13.16
CA SER A 632 -11.96 -23.84 12.33
C SER A 632 -11.62 -22.39 11.99
N PHE A 633 -12.61 -21.51 12.01
CA PHE A 633 -12.48 -20.10 11.65
C PHE A 633 -12.02 -19.19 12.80
N LEU A 634 -12.34 -19.57 14.05
CA LEU A 634 -12.03 -18.75 15.23
C LEU A 634 -10.53 -18.43 15.43
N PRO A 635 -9.57 -19.37 15.26
CA PRO A 635 -8.14 -19.07 15.40
C PRO A 635 -7.67 -17.95 14.46
N LEU A 636 -8.20 -17.92 13.24
CA LEU A 636 -7.89 -16.91 12.23
C LEU A 636 -8.44 -15.53 12.66
N LEU A 637 -9.73 -15.46 13.02
CA LEU A 637 -10.35 -14.22 13.49
C LEU A 637 -9.60 -13.62 14.69
N PHE A 638 -9.22 -14.48 15.63
CA PHE A 638 -8.45 -14.09 16.81
C PHE A 638 -7.06 -13.55 16.43
N THR A 639 -6.39 -14.19 15.48
CA THR A 639 -5.09 -13.75 14.96
C THR A 639 -5.19 -12.37 14.31
N ILE A 640 -6.20 -12.15 13.45
CA ILE A 640 -6.42 -10.86 12.79
C ILE A 640 -6.71 -9.76 13.82
N ALA A 641 -7.57 -10.04 14.80
CA ALA A 641 -7.88 -9.12 15.88
C ALA A 641 -6.61 -8.71 16.65
N LEU A 642 -5.75 -9.68 17.03
CA LEU A 642 -4.50 -9.39 17.73
C LEU A 642 -3.55 -8.53 16.92
N ILE A 643 -3.37 -8.84 15.64
CA ILE A 643 -2.45 -8.11 14.77
C ILE A 643 -2.89 -6.67 14.60
N TYR A 644 -4.17 -6.43 14.30
CA TYR A 644 -4.68 -5.07 14.20
C TYR A 644 -4.76 -4.33 15.54
N GLY A 645 -4.99 -5.05 16.64
CA GLY A 645 -4.83 -4.51 17.98
C GLY A 645 -3.42 -3.99 18.23
N VAL A 646 -2.40 -4.76 17.86
CA VAL A 646 -0.99 -4.34 17.95
C VAL A 646 -0.70 -3.13 17.05
N VAL A 647 -1.23 -3.10 15.82
CA VAL A 647 -1.10 -1.93 14.91
C VAL A 647 -1.62 -0.66 15.60
N GLY A 648 -2.81 -0.71 16.19
CA GLY A 648 -3.40 0.44 16.88
C GLY A 648 -2.68 0.81 18.18
N LEU A 649 -2.13 -0.16 18.93
CA LEU A 649 -1.35 0.11 20.15
C LEU A 649 0.02 0.75 19.87
N ILE A 650 0.68 0.36 18.77
CA ILE A 650 1.94 0.96 18.34
C ILE A 650 1.71 2.34 17.71
N GLY A 651 0.48 2.64 17.28
CA GLY A 651 0.13 3.89 16.61
C GLY A 651 0.62 3.93 15.16
N LYS A 652 0.76 2.77 14.50
CA LYS A 652 1.03 2.74 13.07
C LYS A 652 -0.27 3.06 12.31
N ASP A 653 -0.18 4.01 11.37
CA ASP A 653 -1.27 4.32 10.44
C ASP A 653 -1.77 3.06 9.73
N PHE A 654 -3.10 2.92 9.73
CA PHE A 654 -3.82 1.96 8.91
C PHE A 654 -3.86 2.50 7.47
N ASP A 655 -2.77 2.22 6.78
CA ASP A 655 -2.56 2.49 5.36
C ASP A 655 -2.97 1.28 4.50
N MET A 656 -2.96 1.46 3.19
CA MET A 656 -3.32 0.45 2.20
C MET A 656 -2.54 -0.87 2.38
N PRO A 657 -1.21 -0.88 2.63
CA PRO A 657 -0.48 -2.10 2.98
C PRO A 657 -1.00 -2.84 4.22
N VAL A 658 -1.37 -2.13 5.29
CA VAL A 658 -1.97 -2.75 6.49
C VAL A 658 -3.39 -3.24 6.20
N ALA A 659 -4.16 -2.48 5.44
CA ALA A 659 -5.56 -2.78 5.17
C ALA A 659 -5.75 -4.11 4.44
N VAL A 660 -4.86 -4.43 3.48
CA VAL A 660 -4.92 -5.70 2.75
C VAL A 660 -4.57 -6.92 3.61
N LEU A 661 -3.84 -6.76 4.73
CA LEU A 661 -3.36 -7.87 5.57
C LEU A 661 -4.47 -8.82 6.03
N SER A 662 -5.65 -8.31 6.38
CA SER A 662 -6.75 -9.14 6.86
C SER A 662 -7.27 -10.10 5.80
N THR A 663 -7.49 -9.59 4.60
CA THR A 663 -7.95 -10.41 3.47
C THR A 663 -6.85 -11.35 2.98
N LEU A 664 -5.59 -10.90 3.01
CA LEU A 664 -4.42 -11.76 2.75
C LEU A 664 -4.30 -12.92 3.75
N SER A 665 -4.50 -12.63 5.03
CA SER A 665 -4.45 -13.61 6.11
C SER A 665 -5.54 -14.67 5.95
N LEU A 666 -6.72 -14.25 5.48
CA LEU A 666 -7.85 -15.13 5.26
C LEU A 666 -7.55 -16.23 4.25
N GLY A 667 -6.81 -15.90 3.19
CA GLY A 667 -6.41 -16.87 2.17
C GLY A 667 -5.35 -17.87 2.65
N MET A 668 -4.34 -17.42 3.39
CA MET A 668 -3.18 -18.28 3.72
C MET A 668 -3.21 -18.86 5.13
N ALA A 669 -3.66 -18.11 6.14
CA ALA A 669 -3.52 -18.53 7.54
C ALA A 669 -4.60 -19.53 7.98
N ILE A 670 -5.67 -19.69 7.19
CA ILE A 670 -6.76 -20.65 7.42
C ILE A 670 -6.34 -22.10 7.19
N ASP A 671 -5.32 -22.30 6.35
CA ASP A 671 -4.78 -23.60 5.98
C ASP A 671 -4.39 -24.44 7.21
N PHE A 672 -3.80 -23.79 8.22
CA PHE A 672 -3.41 -24.46 9.47
C PHE A 672 -4.60 -25.08 10.20
N ALA A 673 -5.73 -24.38 10.27
CA ALA A 673 -6.94 -24.90 10.89
C ALA A 673 -7.56 -26.02 10.04
N ILE A 674 -7.57 -25.86 8.70
CA ILE A 674 -8.05 -26.87 7.75
C ILE A 674 -7.27 -28.19 7.92
N HIS A 675 -5.95 -28.15 7.88
CA HIS A 675 -5.11 -29.34 8.05
C HIS A 675 -5.23 -29.93 9.45
N PHE A 676 -5.31 -29.10 10.50
CA PHE A 676 -5.49 -29.56 11.87
C PHE A 676 -6.81 -30.35 12.02
N VAL A 677 -7.92 -29.74 11.61
CA VAL A 677 -9.27 -30.31 11.75
C VAL A 677 -9.43 -31.53 10.86
N GLY A 678 -8.93 -31.50 9.62
CA GLY A 678 -8.97 -32.65 8.72
C GLY A 678 -8.24 -33.87 9.30
N ARG A 679 -7.02 -33.67 9.84
CA ARG A 679 -6.24 -34.74 10.47
C ARG A 679 -6.85 -35.24 11.78
N PHE A 680 -7.44 -34.33 12.56
CA PHE A 680 -8.19 -34.69 13.77
C PHE A 680 -9.38 -35.62 13.43
N HIS A 681 -10.23 -35.24 12.48
CA HIS A 681 -11.38 -36.05 12.07
C HIS A 681 -10.96 -37.42 11.54
N GLN A 682 -9.90 -37.47 10.72
CA GLN A 682 -9.34 -38.72 10.24
C GLN A 682 -8.90 -39.60 11.42
N ARG A 683 -8.09 -39.07 12.35
CA ARG A 683 -7.57 -39.85 13.48
C ARG A 683 -8.68 -40.31 14.42
N TYR A 684 -9.68 -39.47 14.65
CA TYR A 684 -10.82 -39.79 15.51
C TYR A 684 -11.63 -40.97 14.97
N LYS A 685 -11.75 -41.10 13.63
CA LYS A 685 -12.38 -42.23 12.94
C LYS A 685 -11.52 -43.51 12.91
N GLU A 686 -10.21 -43.36 12.71
CA GLU A 686 -9.28 -44.49 12.58
C GLU A 686 -8.89 -45.13 13.92
N ALA A 687 -8.92 -44.37 15.02
CA ALA A 687 -8.52 -44.89 16.31
C ALA A 687 -9.49 -46.01 16.76
N PRO A 688 -8.98 -47.22 17.09
CA PRO A 688 -9.83 -48.36 17.41
C PRO A 688 -10.69 -48.06 18.62
N ARG A 689 -12.01 -48.23 18.48
CA ARG A 689 -12.93 -48.21 19.62
C ARG A 689 -12.64 -49.42 20.51
N LYS A 690 -11.72 -49.30 21.47
CA LYS A 690 -11.57 -50.30 22.53
C LYS A 690 -12.89 -50.43 23.31
N PRO A 691 -13.50 -51.61 23.41
CA PRO A 691 -14.61 -51.83 24.34
C PRO A 691 -13.99 -52.08 25.72
N GLU A 692 -14.03 -51.12 26.63
CA GLU A 692 -13.74 -51.44 28.04
C GLU A 692 -14.58 -50.57 28.98
N GLY A 693 -15.14 -51.25 29.98
CA GLY A 693 -16.22 -50.80 30.81
C GLY A 693 -15.87 -49.58 31.66
N ASP A 694 -16.50 -48.47 31.31
CA ASP A 694 -17.07 -47.46 32.20
C ASP A 694 -17.89 -46.53 31.29
N GLY A 695 -19.07 -46.09 31.73
CA GLY A 695 -20.16 -45.57 30.89
C GLY A 695 -19.77 -44.71 29.68
N LEU A 696 -20.55 -44.83 28.59
CA LEU A 696 -20.36 -44.25 27.25
C LEU A 696 -19.80 -42.81 27.20
N ALA A 697 -20.10 -41.98 28.19
CA ALA A 697 -19.66 -40.59 28.31
C ALA A 697 -18.18 -40.42 28.75
N SER A 698 -17.67 -41.28 29.64
CA SER A 698 -16.28 -41.22 30.11
C SER A 698 -15.32 -41.69 29.02
N TYR A 699 -15.72 -42.75 28.30
CA TYR A 699 -14.99 -43.30 27.16
C TYR A 699 -14.84 -42.33 25.98
N SER A 700 -15.93 -41.64 25.60
CA SER A 700 -15.89 -40.64 24.52
C SER A 700 -14.92 -39.49 24.82
N GLN A 701 -14.75 -39.14 26.10
CA GLN A 701 -13.78 -38.13 26.52
C GLN A 701 -12.32 -38.59 26.47
N SER A 702 -11.99 -39.81 26.90
CA SER A 702 -10.59 -40.29 26.83
C SER A 702 -10.15 -40.43 25.38
N HIS A 703 -11.01 -40.98 24.52
CA HIS A 703 -10.76 -41.12 23.07
C HIS A 703 -10.54 -39.77 22.38
N LEU A 704 -11.35 -38.75 22.72
CA LEU A 704 -11.18 -37.39 22.24
C LEU A 704 -9.81 -36.80 22.63
N LYS A 705 -9.44 -36.94 23.90
CA LYS A 705 -8.17 -36.41 24.41
C LYS A 705 -6.98 -37.05 23.69
N GLU A 706 -7.00 -38.36 23.48
CA GLU A 706 -5.93 -39.06 22.77
C GLU A 706 -5.82 -38.61 21.32
N ALA A 707 -6.94 -38.46 20.61
CA ALA A 707 -6.96 -37.96 19.23
C ALA A 707 -6.43 -36.52 19.14
N LEU A 708 -6.81 -35.64 20.08
CA LEU A 708 -6.31 -34.26 20.14
C LEU A 708 -4.81 -34.19 20.44
N ILE A 709 -4.33 -34.94 21.45
CA ILE A 709 -2.90 -34.99 21.80
C ILE A 709 -2.09 -35.49 20.60
N TRP A 710 -2.56 -36.52 19.91
CA TRP A 710 -1.92 -37.02 18.70
C TRP A 710 -1.88 -35.97 17.59
N THR A 711 -2.98 -35.24 17.39
CA THR A 711 -3.09 -34.21 16.35
C THR A 711 -2.14 -33.05 16.62
N VAL A 712 -2.05 -32.58 17.86
CA VAL A 712 -1.07 -31.56 18.27
C VAL A 712 0.36 -32.08 18.10
N ALA A 713 0.63 -33.32 18.50
CA ALA A 713 1.99 -33.81 18.55
C ALA A 713 2.58 -34.16 17.18
N ARG A 714 1.75 -34.57 16.21
CA ARG A 714 2.22 -35.05 14.90
C ARG A 714 1.83 -34.09 13.76
N PRO A 715 0.56 -33.95 13.35
CA PRO A 715 0.15 -32.87 12.43
C PRO A 715 0.61 -31.47 12.84
N GLY A 716 0.57 -31.13 14.14
CA GLY A 716 1.00 -29.82 14.65
C GLY A 716 2.46 -29.49 14.37
N LYS A 717 3.37 -30.48 14.32
CA LYS A 717 4.77 -30.27 13.92
C LYS A 717 4.87 -29.75 12.48
N GLY A 718 4.11 -30.37 11.56
CA GLY A 718 4.07 -29.96 10.16
C GLY A 718 3.49 -28.56 10.00
N ILE A 719 2.41 -28.24 10.74
CA ILE A 719 1.79 -26.91 10.76
C ILE A 719 2.79 -25.83 11.20
N PHE A 720 3.53 -26.04 12.30
CA PHE A 720 4.54 -25.08 12.76
C PHE A 720 5.70 -24.91 11.77
N LEU A 721 6.18 -26.00 11.17
CA LEU A 721 7.27 -25.92 10.18
C LEU A 721 6.85 -25.16 8.94
N ASN A 722 5.63 -25.39 8.44
CA ASN A 722 5.07 -24.62 7.32
C ASN A 722 4.92 -23.14 7.71
N ALA A 723 4.38 -22.84 8.89
CA ALA A 723 4.26 -21.47 9.36
C ALA A 723 5.60 -20.73 9.45
N ILE A 724 6.65 -21.41 9.92
CA ILE A 724 8.02 -20.88 9.94
C ILE A 724 8.52 -20.66 8.51
N LEU A 725 8.26 -21.58 7.58
CA LEU A 725 8.65 -21.45 6.18
C LEU A 725 7.99 -20.22 5.52
N PHE A 726 6.67 -20.05 5.70
CA PHE A 726 5.94 -18.85 5.28
C PHE A 726 6.55 -17.59 5.91
N ALA A 727 6.75 -17.60 7.22
CA ALA A 727 7.27 -16.45 7.94
C ALA A 727 8.67 -16.04 7.48
N LEU A 728 9.56 -17.00 7.22
CA LEU A 728 10.90 -16.74 6.69
C LEU A 728 10.85 -16.14 5.28
N GLY A 729 9.94 -16.61 4.41
CA GLY A 729 9.76 -16.05 3.07
C GLY A 729 9.35 -14.58 3.10
N PHE A 730 8.39 -14.22 3.96
CA PHE A 730 7.95 -12.83 4.14
C PHE A 730 8.93 -11.96 4.92
N ALA A 731 9.65 -12.53 5.90
CA ALA A 731 10.59 -11.79 6.76
C ALA A 731 11.71 -11.10 5.96
N VAL A 732 12.06 -11.61 4.79
CA VAL A 732 13.06 -10.96 3.91
C VAL A 732 12.63 -9.53 3.57
N MET A 733 11.33 -9.27 3.36
CA MET A 733 10.84 -7.94 2.98
C MET A 733 11.02 -6.89 4.10
N ALA A 734 11.30 -7.31 5.34
CA ALA A 734 11.61 -6.39 6.45
C ALA A 734 12.88 -5.55 6.19
N PHE A 735 13.75 -5.98 5.28
CA PHE A 735 14.95 -5.26 4.89
C PHE A 735 14.76 -4.31 3.70
N SER A 736 13.54 -4.20 3.17
CA SER A 736 13.20 -3.31 2.04
C SER A 736 13.51 -1.84 2.33
N ALA A 737 13.71 -1.04 1.28
CA ALA A 737 13.79 0.43 1.40
C ALA A 737 12.41 1.08 1.59
N LEU A 738 11.34 0.40 1.16
CA LEU A 738 9.96 0.89 1.20
C LEU A 738 9.21 0.32 2.39
N THR A 739 8.57 1.17 3.18
CA THR A 739 7.82 0.74 4.38
C THR A 739 6.60 -0.13 4.06
N PRO A 740 5.91 -0.03 2.91
CA PRO A 740 4.90 -1.01 2.51
C PRO A 740 5.40 -2.45 2.48
N TYR A 741 6.58 -2.69 1.89
CA TYR A 741 7.20 -4.02 1.84
C TYR A 741 7.56 -4.53 3.24
N ILE A 742 8.14 -3.65 4.08
CA ILE A 742 8.47 -3.97 5.47
C ILE A 742 7.21 -4.36 6.25
N THR A 743 6.15 -3.55 6.10
CA THR A 743 4.87 -3.73 6.78
C THR A 743 4.26 -5.09 6.42
N VAL A 744 4.12 -5.37 5.12
CA VAL A 744 3.61 -6.67 4.65
C VAL A 744 4.50 -7.80 5.13
N GLY A 745 5.83 -7.70 4.99
CA GLY A 745 6.76 -8.74 5.42
C GLY A 745 6.67 -9.09 6.91
N VAL A 746 6.76 -8.07 7.76
CA VAL A 746 6.74 -8.23 9.23
C VAL A 746 5.39 -8.74 9.70
N PHE A 747 4.29 -8.11 9.29
CA PHE A 747 2.97 -8.51 9.75
C PHE A 747 2.54 -9.85 9.19
N MET A 748 2.82 -10.17 7.91
CA MET A 748 2.52 -11.50 7.37
C MET A 748 3.32 -12.58 8.07
N ALA A 749 4.61 -12.36 8.35
CA ALA A 749 5.40 -13.32 9.13
C ALA A 749 4.81 -13.53 10.53
N ALA A 750 4.41 -12.44 11.20
CA ALA A 750 3.76 -12.50 12.51
C ALA A 750 2.40 -13.22 12.45
N ILE A 751 1.56 -12.94 11.45
CA ILE A 751 0.27 -13.60 11.22
C ILE A 751 0.46 -15.10 11.04
N MET A 752 1.44 -15.53 10.23
CA MET A 752 1.68 -16.95 9.96
C MET A 752 2.07 -17.70 11.24
N ILE A 753 3.02 -17.15 12.00
CA ILE A 753 3.43 -17.73 13.28
C ILE A 753 2.25 -17.75 14.25
N LEU A 754 1.58 -16.61 14.44
CA LEU A 754 0.49 -16.48 15.40
C LEU A 754 -0.70 -17.37 15.04
N SER A 755 -1.09 -17.44 13.77
CA SER A 755 -2.17 -18.32 13.30
C SER A 755 -1.84 -19.79 13.54
N SER A 756 -0.59 -20.21 13.32
CA SER A 756 -0.17 -21.58 13.61
C SER A 756 -0.23 -21.90 15.10
N VAL A 757 0.20 -20.97 15.96
CA VAL A 757 0.10 -21.10 17.42
C VAL A 757 -1.36 -21.17 17.85
N MET A 758 -2.23 -20.31 17.32
CA MET A 758 -3.66 -20.32 17.64
C MET A 758 -4.33 -21.61 17.16
N SER A 759 -3.99 -22.10 15.97
CA SER A 759 -4.55 -23.33 15.41
C SER A 759 -4.08 -24.58 16.16
N VAL A 760 -2.85 -24.62 16.69
CA VAL A 760 -2.33 -25.80 17.40
C VAL A 760 -2.59 -25.76 18.92
N ILE A 761 -2.72 -24.58 19.53
CA ILE A 761 -2.91 -24.43 20.98
C ILE A 761 -4.36 -24.10 21.35
N TYR A 762 -4.97 -23.12 20.68
CA TYR A 762 -6.29 -22.60 21.05
C TYR A 762 -7.41 -23.52 20.54
N LEU A 763 -7.28 -24.03 19.31
CA LEU A 763 -8.29 -24.89 18.69
C LEU A 763 -8.55 -26.20 19.48
N PRO A 764 -7.54 -26.96 19.97
CA PRO A 764 -7.80 -28.13 20.81
C PRO A 764 -8.52 -27.80 22.11
N ALA A 765 -8.19 -26.66 22.73
CA ALA A 765 -8.85 -26.22 23.96
C ALA A 765 -10.34 -25.93 23.71
N LEU A 766 -10.66 -25.27 22.58
CA LEU A 766 -12.04 -25.04 22.16
C LEU A 766 -12.79 -26.36 21.86
N ILE A 767 -12.17 -27.30 21.14
CA ILE A 767 -12.75 -28.62 20.87
C ILE A 767 -13.01 -29.38 22.19
N GLN A 768 -12.05 -29.38 23.12
CA GLN A 768 -12.15 -30.06 24.40
C GLN A 768 -13.29 -29.49 25.27
N LEU A 769 -13.49 -28.17 25.27
CA LEU A 769 -14.58 -27.53 26.01
C LEU A 769 -15.94 -27.70 25.30
N GLY A 770 -15.95 -27.68 23.96
CA GLY A 770 -17.14 -27.82 23.12
C GLY A 770 -17.59 -29.25 22.82
N HIS A 771 -16.87 -30.27 23.30
CA HIS A 771 -17.07 -31.68 22.93
C HIS A 771 -18.52 -32.19 23.00
N ARG A 772 -19.30 -31.73 23.99
CA ARG A 772 -20.70 -32.16 24.16
C ARG A 772 -21.60 -31.79 22.99
N LYS A 773 -21.35 -30.64 22.34
CA LYS A 773 -22.12 -30.16 21.18
C LYS A 773 -21.52 -30.60 19.84
N LEU A 774 -20.21 -30.86 19.80
CA LEU A 774 -19.51 -31.24 18.57
C LEU A 774 -19.63 -32.74 18.23
N ILE A 775 -19.81 -33.60 19.25
CA ILE A 775 -19.73 -35.06 19.11
C ILE A 775 -21.11 -35.75 19.31
N LYS A 776 -22.10 -35.08 19.93
CA LYS A 776 -23.51 -35.52 19.88
C LYS A 776 -24.16 -34.91 18.66
N GLU A 777 -24.83 -35.75 17.86
CA GLU A 777 -25.38 -35.47 16.51
C GLU A 777 -24.39 -35.69 15.35
N GLY A 778 -24.02 -36.94 15.07
CA GLY A 778 -23.57 -37.38 13.73
C GLY A 778 -22.43 -36.62 13.02
N GLY A 779 -21.72 -35.73 13.72
CA GLY A 779 -20.83 -34.71 13.15
C GLY A 779 -19.37 -35.11 13.04
N VAL A 780 -19.08 -36.42 12.99
CA VAL A 780 -17.81 -36.98 12.50
C VAL A 780 -18.10 -38.04 11.46
#